data_AF-A0A496LG65-F1
#
_entry.id   AF-A0A496LG65-F1
#
_cell.length_a   1.000
_cell.length_b   1.000
_cell.length_c   1.000
_cell.angle_alpha   90.00
_cell.angle_beta   90.00
_cell.angle_gamma   90.00
#
_symmetry.space_group_name_H-M   'P 1'
#
loop_
_entity.id
_entity.type
_entity.pdbx_description
1 polymer ?
#
loop_
_entity_poly.entity_id
_entity_poly.type
_entity_poly.pdbx_seq_one_letter_code
_entity_poly.pdbx_strand_id
1 'polypeptide(L)'
;MRKLNFKGAHVLSAAVCAVLFTNVCEAQYIEPGKVGDIKSWETDEYKAYWGLSSMNASVAYAKGATGRDVKLGVVDSGMLLSHQEFAGGRVTGATAKGEYSKDGMRYPDAEFGNAPFKQKGSDEKDKTDKGEFKKGQKFETNGDWIAGINDSHGTHVGGTIGANRDGSGTHGVAWESRLYSGNTGGNDGMTYGPNQDYGYFYAVYNELAKSGVRAINNSWGSNRRVNSSYLGAEGYSGIPGTAANPTKPNHHLYLKDIDTAKKAYYQFVAGGQKSFIDAAYEVAKKYRIIQVFTAGNRDGMEESYTRAMLPYFRPDAEKLWLNVTGQTDGNAQRFNTAGDSKWWTIAAPGVKVKSSIVDVKTGKAGYASWGGTSMAAPHVTGALGVIMSRYSYMTNEQARDVLLTTARQTKYSFKKNDTSKLSGWTSELGVPDKRWGWGIVDLGKAMFGPGQFLGKFDVNMDVDDVWSNDISDKAIKFRKTEDDADAAAWAVRKAQLDAKGGNLTAEERAEYNVELAREQARAHRAAEGYKGTLIKRGGGTLTLAGDNTYSGDTIIKGGQITALNQSLKNSKVTVENGGALKIKKSLTVQEVKTDVFNKPKEFVNKDRAATSDTVTATIKQGGRYIVSHAGIVGMSSAGATNLNLTFEKNSIVDLENPLFEDAQKIYKDPAKSKKYWVEGSFKGYNQTILRKYAFFDLVRNFNDSKLELTFKKGSKGMVDFAKGKNQKLIAAVIEGSSNQPALMSVFRSRPAVRTSDLYRNFIFATPQQASDTLKTFANEANFIAQNAAVIDNVLIRNAVLSHKRNVNALSIDEEAGI
;
A
#
# COMPACT_ATOMS: atom_id res chain seq x y z
N MET A 1 -10.03 77.02 9.18
CA MET A 1 -9.86 78.00 10.27
C MET A 1 -10.42 77.42 11.56
N ARG A 2 -9.68 77.62 12.66
CA ARG A 2 -10.02 77.44 14.09
C ARG A 2 -10.08 76.02 14.71
N LYS A 3 -9.05 75.81 15.55
CA LYS A 3 -8.93 74.92 16.71
C LYS A 3 -10.14 75.01 17.65
N LEU A 4 -10.43 73.95 18.42
CA LEU A 4 -10.24 73.92 19.88
C LEU A 4 -10.65 72.57 20.50
N ASN A 5 -9.71 72.00 21.28
CA ASN A 5 -9.95 71.02 22.35
C ASN A 5 -10.72 71.68 23.50
N PHE A 6 -11.61 70.95 24.21
CA PHE A 6 -11.33 70.37 25.54
C PHE A 6 -12.61 70.02 26.35
N LYS A 7 -12.47 68.91 27.10
CA LYS A 7 -13.06 68.54 28.40
C LYS A 7 -14.49 68.02 28.48
N GLY A 8 -14.63 66.89 29.19
CA GLY A 8 -15.81 66.59 29.99
C GLY A 8 -16.30 65.15 29.87
N ALA A 9 -15.60 64.21 30.51
CA ALA A 9 -16.15 62.89 30.81
C ALA A 9 -17.25 63.03 31.90
N HIS A 10 -18.44 62.48 31.66
CA HIS A 10 -18.94 61.28 32.35
C HIS A 10 -20.48 61.13 32.24
N VAL A 11 -20.85 59.95 31.74
CA VAL A 11 -22.04 59.15 32.10
C VAL A 11 -23.41 59.64 31.59
N LEU A 12 -23.90 58.99 30.52
CA LEU A 12 -25.19 58.30 30.56
C LEU A 12 -25.32 57.28 29.42
N SER A 13 -26.17 56.29 29.66
CA SER A 13 -26.72 55.31 28.70
C SER A 13 -25.99 53.95 28.61
N ALA A 14 -26.13 53.19 29.69
CA ALA A 14 -26.24 51.75 29.61
C ALA A 14 -27.55 51.36 28.90
N ALA A 15 -27.49 50.24 28.19
CA ALA A 15 -28.60 49.49 27.58
C ALA A 15 -29.32 50.16 26.39
N VAL A 16 -28.86 49.85 25.17
CA VAL A 16 -29.62 49.17 24.09
C VAL A 16 -28.71 49.17 22.86
N CYS A 17 -27.92 48.11 22.68
CA CYS A 17 -27.36 47.63 21.39
C CYS A 17 -26.58 46.33 21.64
N ALA A 18 -27.29 45.30 22.11
CA ALA A 18 -26.75 43.94 22.27
C ALA A 18 -27.49 42.95 21.35
N VAL A 19 -27.61 43.30 20.07
CA VAL A 19 -27.94 42.34 19.00
C VAL A 19 -27.16 42.72 17.75
N LEU A 20 -25.84 42.50 17.77
CA LEU A 20 -25.01 42.50 16.56
C LEU A 20 -24.06 41.31 16.64
N PHE A 21 -24.38 40.28 15.84
CA PHE A 21 -23.50 39.25 15.30
C PHE A 21 -22.21 38.96 16.10
N THR A 22 -22.28 38.04 17.06
CA THR A 22 -21.12 37.20 17.38
C THR A 22 -20.94 36.19 16.25
N ASN A 23 -20.49 36.64 15.08
CA ASN A 23 -19.77 35.77 14.17
C ASN A 23 -18.46 35.44 14.89
N VAL A 24 -18.48 34.35 15.66
CA VAL A 24 -17.24 33.71 16.09
C VAL A 24 -16.60 33.26 14.79
N CYS A 25 -15.60 34.02 14.33
CA CYS A 25 -14.74 33.60 13.26
C CYS A 25 -13.97 32.40 13.83
N GLU A 26 -14.48 31.18 13.64
CA GLU A 26 -13.70 29.98 13.88
C GLU A 26 -12.42 30.14 13.06
N ALA A 27 -11.29 30.24 13.75
CA ALA A 27 -10.00 30.30 13.09
C ALA A 27 -9.87 29.02 12.26
N GLN A 28 -9.90 29.17 10.93
CA GLN A 28 -9.74 28.05 10.00
C GLN A 28 -8.42 27.33 10.33
N TYR A 29 -8.49 26.03 10.66
CA TYR A 29 -7.30 25.23 10.94
C TYR A 29 -6.30 25.32 9.78
N ILE A 30 -5.04 25.59 10.10
CA ILE A 30 -3.93 25.63 9.15
C ILE A 30 -3.05 24.42 9.43
N GLU A 31 -2.94 23.50 8.48
CA GLU A 31 -2.10 22.31 8.61
C GLU A 31 -0.62 22.72 8.79
N PRO A 32 0.01 22.39 9.93
CA PRO A 32 1.42 22.70 10.17
C PRO A 32 2.38 21.73 9.48
N GLY A 33 1.91 20.54 9.08
CA GLY A 33 2.66 19.51 8.39
C GLY A 33 3.20 19.96 7.03
N LYS A 34 4.47 19.65 6.77
CA LYS A 34 5.20 20.00 5.55
C LYS A 34 5.80 18.74 4.91
N VAL A 35 5.57 18.58 3.61
CA VAL A 35 6.23 17.51 2.84
C VAL A 35 7.74 17.70 2.91
N GLY A 36 8.47 16.61 3.18
CA GLY A 36 9.92 16.61 3.37
C GLY A 36 10.39 16.89 4.81
N ASP A 37 9.49 17.22 5.74
CA ASP A 37 9.84 17.47 7.16
C ASP A 37 9.03 16.55 8.09
N ILE A 38 9.67 15.50 8.60
CA ILE A 38 9.05 14.51 9.50
C ILE A 38 8.48 15.18 10.76
N LYS A 39 9.21 16.09 11.39
CA LYS A 39 8.85 16.67 12.69
C LYS A 39 7.63 17.59 12.60
N SER A 40 7.44 18.25 11.46
CA SER A 40 6.30 19.15 11.25
C SER A 40 4.94 18.45 11.39
N TRP A 41 4.87 17.13 11.22
CA TRP A 41 3.65 16.33 11.37
C TRP A 41 3.37 15.88 12.80
N GLU A 42 4.34 16.02 13.71
CA GLU A 42 4.24 15.54 15.10
C GLU A 42 3.61 16.58 16.03
N THR A 43 2.43 17.06 15.62
CA THR A 43 1.55 17.99 16.37
C THR A 43 1.04 17.43 17.69
N ASP A 44 0.44 18.26 18.53
CA ASP A 44 -0.20 17.80 19.78
C ASP A 44 -1.34 16.82 19.51
N GLU A 45 -2.11 17.03 18.44
CA GLU A 45 -3.13 16.09 17.95
C GLU A 45 -2.54 14.72 17.56
N TYR A 46 -1.40 14.71 16.85
CA TYR A 46 -0.64 13.48 16.53
C TYR A 46 -0.14 12.76 17.78
N LYS A 47 0.25 13.53 18.80
CA LYS A 47 0.74 13.03 20.09
C LYS A 47 -0.37 12.70 21.08
N ALA A 48 -1.63 12.96 20.73
CA ALA A 48 -2.78 12.71 21.60
C ALA A 48 -2.90 11.22 21.99
N TYR A 49 -2.31 10.32 21.21
CA TYR A 49 -2.07 8.94 21.59
C TYR A 49 -0.78 8.40 20.94
N TRP A 50 -0.20 7.36 21.55
CA TRP A 50 1.14 6.87 21.20
C TRP A 50 1.21 6.05 19.89
N GLY A 51 0.06 5.63 19.36
CA GLY A 51 -0.02 4.64 18.29
C GLY A 51 0.58 5.13 16.96
N LEU A 52 0.32 6.38 16.58
CA LEU A 52 0.89 6.99 15.36
C LEU A 52 2.41 7.04 15.41
N SER A 53 2.97 7.38 16.58
CA SER A 53 4.41 7.36 16.81
C SER A 53 4.98 5.94 16.73
N SER A 54 4.30 4.94 17.30
CA SER A 54 4.74 3.53 17.23
C SER A 54 4.86 3.01 15.80
N MET A 55 3.96 3.47 14.92
CA MET A 55 3.88 3.06 13.53
C MET A 55 4.73 3.91 12.59
N ASN A 56 5.45 4.92 13.09
CA ASN A 56 6.23 5.88 12.30
C ASN A 56 5.38 6.64 11.25
N ALA A 57 4.14 6.98 11.58
CA ALA A 57 3.21 7.59 10.63
C ALA A 57 3.69 8.96 10.10
N SER A 58 4.41 9.74 10.92
CA SER A 58 4.99 11.03 10.51
C SER A 58 5.92 10.95 9.30
N VAL A 59 6.62 9.82 9.12
CA VAL A 59 7.47 9.58 7.92
C VAL A 59 6.61 9.48 6.66
N ALA A 60 5.47 8.79 6.74
CA ALA A 60 4.56 8.65 5.61
C ALA A 60 3.90 9.99 5.24
N TYR A 61 3.45 10.74 6.24
CA TYR A 61 2.87 12.07 6.00
C TYR A 61 3.89 13.03 5.38
N ALA A 62 5.14 13.01 5.85
CA ALA A 62 6.22 13.79 5.26
C ALA A 62 6.61 13.35 3.83
N LYS A 63 6.27 12.11 3.43
CA LYS A 63 6.35 11.61 2.05
C LYS A 63 5.11 11.98 1.21
N GLY A 64 4.12 12.63 1.80
CA GLY A 64 2.85 12.96 1.15
C GLY A 64 1.83 11.82 1.12
N ALA A 65 2.04 10.75 1.88
CA ALA A 65 1.15 9.60 1.95
C ALA A 65 0.27 9.68 3.21
N THR A 66 -1.02 9.91 3.02
CA THR A 66 -2.01 10.25 4.08
C THR A 66 -3.30 9.42 3.99
N GLY A 67 -3.39 8.53 2.99
CA GLY A 67 -4.63 7.86 2.64
C GLY A 67 -5.49 8.59 1.61
N ARG A 68 -5.03 9.75 1.11
CA ARG A 68 -5.72 10.50 0.05
C ARG A 68 -6.04 9.60 -1.15
N ASP A 69 -7.23 9.81 -1.71
CA ASP A 69 -7.80 9.07 -2.85
C ASP A 69 -8.03 7.57 -2.61
N VAL A 70 -7.84 7.07 -1.38
CA VAL A 70 -8.15 5.69 -1.00
C VAL A 70 -9.50 5.63 -0.31
N LYS A 71 -10.28 4.61 -0.68
CA LYS A 71 -11.54 4.27 -0.02
C LYS A 71 -11.32 3.08 0.91
N LEU A 72 -11.70 3.23 2.17
CA LEU A 72 -11.62 2.20 3.21
C LEU A 72 -13.02 1.90 3.74
N GLY A 73 -13.24 0.67 4.19
CA GLY A 73 -14.49 0.23 4.80
C GLY A 73 -14.31 -0.13 6.27
N VAL A 74 -15.38 -0.02 7.02
CA VAL A 74 -15.50 -0.59 8.37
C VAL A 74 -16.85 -1.27 8.48
N VAL A 75 -16.86 -2.52 8.94
CA VAL A 75 -18.09 -3.18 9.40
C VAL A 75 -17.98 -3.26 10.91
N ASP A 76 -18.88 -2.60 11.60
CA ASP A 76 -18.91 -2.57 13.06
C ASP A 76 -20.33 -2.26 13.59
N SER A 77 -20.48 -1.90 14.86
CA SER A 77 -21.77 -1.47 15.45
C SER A 77 -22.25 -0.10 14.95
N GLY A 78 -22.01 0.27 13.69
CA GLY A 78 -22.32 1.60 13.15
C GLY A 78 -21.37 2.69 13.66
N MET A 79 -21.39 3.84 12.99
CA MET A 79 -20.56 4.99 13.31
C MET A 79 -21.42 6.23 13.45
N LEU A 80 -21.23 7.05 14.50
CA LEU A 80 -21.93 8.32 14.63
C LEU A 80 -21.42 9.29 13.56
N LEU A 81 -22.07 9.34 12.39
CA LEU A 81 -21.58 10.11 11.25
C LEU A 81 -21.63 11.63 11.48
N SER A 82 -22.45 12.08 12.43
CA SER A 82 -22.53 13.47 12.86
C SER A 82 -21.42 13.90 13.81
N HIS A 83 -20.48 13.01 14.16
CA HIS A 83 -19.34 13.36 14.99
C HIS A 83 -18.44 14.38 14.26
N GLN A 84 -17.93 15.40 14.96
CA GLN A 84 -17.12 16.47 14.38
C GLN A 84 -15.87 15.95 13.64
N GLU A 85 -15.24 14.90 14.17
CA GLU A 85 -14.14 14.14 13.53
C GLU A 85 -14.46 13.52 12.16
N PHE A 86 -15.72 13.47 11.75
CA PHE A 86 -16.15 12.93 10.46
C PHE A 86 -16.79 13.98 9.55
N ALA A 87 -16.72 15.25 9.96
CA ALA A 87 -17.20 16.38 9.15
C ALA A 87 -16.44 16.47 7.81
N GLY A 88 -17.03 17.16 6.83
CA GLY A 88 -16.40 17.40 5.52
C GLY A 88 -16.69 16.35 4.44
N GLY A 89 -17.64 15.43 4.67
CA GLY A 89 -18.21 14.57 3.63
C GLY A 89 -17.32 13.41 3.15
N ARG A 90 -16.22 13.12 3.85
CA ARG A 90 -15.35 11.96 3.55
C ARG A 90 -15.87 10.64 4.10
N VAL A 91 -16.73 10.69 5.12
CA VAL A 91 -17.29 9.50 5.79
C VAL A 91 -18.73 9.29 5.33
N THR A 92 -19.09 8.05 5.01
CA THR A 92 -20.42 7.71 4.47
C THR A 92 -20.94 6.42 5.08
N GLY A 93 -22.19 6.41 5.54
CA GLY A 93 -22.89 5.19 5.94
C GLY A 93 -23.49 4.47 4.73
N ALA A 94 -23.03 3.25 4.45
CA ALA A 94 -23.60 2.41 3.40
C ALA A 94 -24.95 1.83 3.88
N THR A 95 -25.96 1.82 3.00
CA THR A 95 -27.27 1.24 3.29
C THR A 95 -27.37 -0.14 2.68
N ALA A 96 -27.37 -1.18 3.52
CA ALA A 96 -27.55 -2.56 3.10
C ALA A 96 -29.03 -2.93 3.18
N LYS A 97 -29.56 -3.55 2.12
CA LYS A 97 -30.93 -4.06 2.06
C LYS A 97 -30.93 -5.51 1.59
N GLY A 98 -31.88 -6.29 2.09
CA GLY A 98 -32.03 -7.69 1.68
C GLY A 98 -32.99 -8.45 2.58
N GLU A 99 -32.88 -9.77 2.54
CA GLU A 99 -33.63 -10.69 3.39
C GLU A 99 -32.67 -11.62 4.12
N TYR A 100 -33.00 -11.98 5.36
CA TYR A 100 -32.21 -12.95 6.11
C TYR A 100 -32.26 -14.32 5.41
N SER A 101 -31.10 -14.96 5.27
CA SER A 101 -30.97 -16.22 4.54
C SER A 101 -31.35 -17.46 5.36
N LYS A 102 -31.41 -17.31 6.69
CA LYS A 102 -31.83 -18.36 7.64
C LYS A 102 -32.46 -17.76 8.89
N ASP A 103 -33.06 -18.63 9.70
CA ASP A 103 -33.41 -18.34 11.09
C ASP A 103 -32.13 -18.28 11.93
N GLY A 104 -32.10 -17.37 12.90
CA GLY A 104 -30.96 -17.23 13.78
C GLY A 104 -31.16 -16.16 14.83
N MET A 105 -30.05 -15.80 15.49
CA MET A 105 -30.07 -14.85 16.59
C MET A 105 -28.73 -14.13 16.69
N ARG A 106 -28.76 -12.83 17.02
CA ARG A 106 -27.56 -11.99 17.11
C ARG A 106 -26.82 -12.17 18.43
N TYR A 107 -27.57 -12.45 19.51
CA TYR A 107 -27.10 -12.46 20.90
C TYR A 107 -27.44 -13.82 21.56
N PRO A 108 -26.84 -14.94 21.11
CA PRO A 108 -27.09 -16.25 21.72
C PRO A 108 -26.68 -16.31 23.20
N ASP A 109 -25.78 -15.45 23.65
CA ASP A 109 -25.29 -15.36 25.03
C ASP A 109 -25.91 -14.18 25.81
N ALA A 110 -27.12 -13.72 25.43
CA ALA A 110 -27.79 -12.58 26.06
C ALA A 110 -27.89 -12.70 27.59
N GLU A 111 -28.21 -13.91 28.08
CA GLU A 111 -28.31 -14.22 29.51
C GLU A 111 -27.00 -13.96 30.29
N PHE A 112 -25.86 -14.04 29.61
CA PHE A 112 -24.53 -13.80 30.16
C PHE A 112 -24.04 -12.36 29.95
N GLY A 113 -24.88 -11.47 29.41
CA GLY A 113 -24.61 -10.03 29.23
C GLY A 113 -24.12 -9.62 27.84
N ASN A 114 -23.94 -10.56 26.92
CA ASN A 114 -23.70 -10.27 25.50
C ASN A 114 -25.06 -10.01 24.82
N ALA A 115 -25.65 -8.85 25.10
CA ALA A 115 -27.07 -8.56 24.87
C ALA A 115 -27.31 -7.21 24.18
N PRO A 116 -28.48 -7.02 23.56
CA PRO A 116 -28.94 -5.71 23.09
C PRO A 116 -29.20 -4.77 24.28
N PHE A 117 -29.36 -3.47 24.00
CA PHE A 117 -29.82 -2.53 25.02
C PHE A 117 -31.31 -2.68 25.24
N LYS A 118 -31.78 -2.48 26.49
CA LYS A 118 -33.22 -2.55 26.81
C LYS A 118 -34.05 -1.52 26.03
N GLN A 119 -33.51 -0.32 25.85
CA GLN A 119 -34.18 0.77 25.16
C GLN A 119 -33.19 1.86 24.75
N LYS A 120 -33.64 2.74 23.86
CA LYS A 120 -32.93 3.98 23.52
C LYS A 120 -32.70 4.82 24.78
N GLY A 121 -31.49 5.37 24.90
CA GLY A 121 -31.13 6.22 26.05
C GLY A 121 -30.64 5.46 27.28
N SER A 122 -30.41 4.16 27.18
CA SER A 122 -29.91 3.31 28.27
C SER A 122 -28.69 2.50 27.86
N ASP A 123 -27.78 2.26 28.80
CA ASP A 123 -26.67 1.30 28.70
C ASP A 123 -27.01 -0.06 29.33
N GLU A 124 -28.20 -0.20 29.92
CA GLU A 124 -28.68 -1.46 30.47
C GLU A 124 -28.94 -2.50 29.38
N LYS A 125 -28.50 -3.74 29.64
CA LYS A 125 -28.63 -4.86 28.72
C LYS A 125 -29.92 -5.65 28.95
N ASP A 126 -30.62 -6.00 27.87
CA ASP A 126 -31.72 -6.95 27.92
C ASP A 126 -31.19 -8.37 27.81
N LYS A 127 -31.08 -9.04 28.96
CA LYS A 127 -30.55 -10.41 29.04
C LYS A 127 -31.50 -11.49 28.51
N THR A 128 -32.73 -11.11 28.15
CA THR A 128 -33.76 -12.02 27.64
C THR A 128 -33.92 -11.93 26.12
N ASP A 129 -33.53 -10.80 25.52
CA ASP A 129 -33.57 -10.59 24.08
C ASP A 129 -32.33 -11.16 23.39
N LYS A 130 -32.56 -12.17 22.54
CA LYS A 130 -31.51 -12.83 21.74
C LYS A 130 -31.29 -12.17 20.38
N GLY A 131 -32.07 -11.16 20.02
CA GLY A 131 -32.05 -10.51 18.71
C GLY A 131 -32.33 -11.52 17.59
N GLU A 132 -33.45 -12.24 17.73
CA GLU A 132 -33.88 -13.26 16.77
C GLU A 132 -34.25 -12.65 15.42
N PHE A 133 -33.93 -13.37 14.35
CA PHE A 133 -34.33 -13.02 12.98
C PHE A 133 -34.82 -14.25 12.24
N LYS A 134 -35.70 -14.04 11.27
CA LYS A 134 -36.37 -15.12 10.51
C LYS A 134 -35.96 -15.13 9.06
N LYS A 135 -35.81 -16.32 8.49
CA LYS A 135 -35.56 -16.48 7.05
C LYS A 135 -36.63 -15.75 6.24
N GLY A 136 -36.21 -14.98 5.24
CA GLY A 136 -37.11 -14.18 4.39
C GLY A 136 -37.58 -12.86 5.03
N GLN A 137 -37.29 -12.61 6.30
CA GLN A 137 -37.55 -11.30 6.90
C GLN A 137 -36.65 -10.25 6.22
N LYS A 138 -37.28 -9.17 5.75
CA LYS A 138 -36.58 -8.05 5.12
C LYS A 138 -35.83 -7.22 6.15
N PHE A 139 -34.67 -6.71 5.75
CA PHE A 139 -33.91 -5.73 6.52
C PHE A 139 -33.47 -4.57 5.63
N GLU A 140 -33.29 -3.42 6.27
CA GLU A 140 -32.62 -2.25 5.74
C GLU A 140 -31.82 -1.63 6.88
N THR A 141 -30.50 -1.58 6.74
CA THR A 141 -29.61 -1.03 7.78
C THR A 141 -28.61 -0.06 7.16
N ASN A 142 -28.56 1.17 7.70
CA ASN A 142 -27.55 2.16 7.35
C ASN A 142 -26.29 2.00 8.23
N GLY A 143 -25.13 2.36 7.69
CA GLY A 143 -23.84 2.43 8.40
C GLY A 143 -23.74 3.45 9.53
N ASP A 144 -24.69 4.37 9.66
CA ASP A 144 -24.77 5.34 10.76
C ASP A 144 -25.09 4.65 12.10
N TRP A 145 -24.78 5.33 13.19
CA TRP A 145 -25.07 4.87 14.54
C TRP A 145 -26.57 4.99 14.83
N ILE A 146 -27.16 3.89 15.27
CA ILE A 146 -28.60 3.79 15.56
C ILE A 146 -28.79 3.72 17.08
N ALA A 147 -29.37 4.79 17.64
CA ALA A 147 -29.62 4.91 19.06
C ALA A 147 -30.48 3.76 19.61
N GLY A 148 -30.04 3.12 20.71
CA GLY A 148 -30.71 1.97 21.33
C GLY A 148 -30.38 0.62 20.69
N ILE A 149 -29.72 0.59 19.52
CA ILE A 149 -29.25 -0.64 18.87
C ILE A 149 -27.73 -0.76 19.02
N ASN A 150 -27.05 0.31 18.63
CA ASN A 150 -25.61 0.37 18.50
C ASN A 150 -24.96 0.98 19.75
N ASP A 151 -23.76 0.50 20.09
CA ASP A 151 -22.92 1.12 21.10
C ASP A 151 -21.90 2.07 20.46
N SER A 152 -20.94 2.55 21.26
CA SER A 152 -19.91 3.46 20.76
C SER A 152 -18.79 2.78 19.98
N HIS A 153 -18.81 1.45 19.84
CA HIS A 153 -17.64 0.71 19.40
C HIS A 153 -17.20 1.06 17.98
N GLY A 154 -18.13 1.03 17.01
CA GLY A 154 -17.81 1.38 15.62
C GLY A 154 -17.37 2.84 15.43
N THR A 155 -17.88 3.77 16.23
CA THR A 155 -17.42 5.19 16.22
C THR A 155 -15.95 5.31 16.62
N HIS A 156 -15.49 4.52 17.60
CA HIS A 156 -14.09 4.50 18.04
C HIS A 156 -13.16 3.88 17.00
N VAL A 157 -13.60 2.77 16.41
CA VAL A 157 -12.91 2.08 15.32
C VAL A 157 -12.75 3.00 14.12
N GLY A 158 -13.84 3.63 13.66
CA GLY A 158 -13.84 4.56 12.54
C GLY A 158 -12.94 5.77 12.75
N GLY A 159 -12.93 6.34 13.96
CA GLY A 159 -12.04 7.44 14.33
C GLY A 159 -10.56 7.06 14.22
N THR A 160 -10.20 5.86 14.67
CA THR A 160 -8.82 5.37 14.59
C THR A 160 -8.35 5.22 13.13
N ILE A 161 -9.26 4.87 12.21
CA ILE A 161 -8.95 4.77 10.78
C ILE A 161 -8.82 6.16 10.15
N GLY A 162 -9.81 7.03 10.33
CA GLY A 162 -10.01 8.19 9.45
C GLY A 162 -10.68 9.40 10.08
N ALA A 163 -10.57 9.58 11.41
CA ALA A 163 -10.87 10.87 12.05
C ALA A 163 -10.10 12.01 11.37
N ASN A 164 -10.72 13.20 11.37
CA ASN A 164 -10.17 14.42 10.79
C ASN A 164 -8.81 14.75 11.42
N ARG A 165 -8.01 15.47 10.65
CA ARG A 165 -6.82 16.14 11.15
C ARG A 165 -7.11 17.63 11.13
N ASP A 166 -7.52 18.15 12.27
CA ASP A 166 -8.02 19.52 12.41
C ASP A 166 -7.46 20.26 13.64
N GLY A 167 -6.47 19.65 14.30
CA GLY A 167 -5.81 20.21 15.47
C GLY A 167 -6.57 20.01 16.78
N SER A 168 -7.69 19.28 16.78
CA SER A 168 -8.49 19.00 17.98
C SER A 168 -8.60 17.49 18.23
N GLY A 169 -8.96 17.10 19.46
CA GLY A 169 -9.34 15.71 19.76
C GLY A 169 -8.25 14.66 19.53
N THR A 170 -8.33 13.99 18.37
CA THR A 170 -7.43 12.95 17.84
C THR A 170 -7.60 12.85 16.33
N HIS A 171 -6.57 12.46 15.57
CA HIS A 171 -6.74 12.17 14.14
C HIS A 171 -6.52 10.69 13.78
N GLY A 172 -7.13 10.27 12.67
CA GLY A 172 -6.99 8.92 12.16
C GLY A 172 -5.64 8.67 11.49
N VAL A 173 -5.24 7.40 11.36
CA VAL A 173 -4.01 7.00 10.64
C VAL A 173 -4.08 7.40 9.16
N ALA A 174 -5.26 7.31 8.54
CA ALA A 174 -5.47 7.62 7.14
C ALA A 174 -6.50 8.74 7.00
N TRP A 175 -6.24 9.87 7.67
CA TRP A 175 -7.14 11.01 7.84
C TRP A 175 -7.62 11.67 6.53
N GLU A 176 -6.97 11.44 5.38
CA GLU A 176 -7.47 11.90 4.06
C GLU A 176 -8.25 10.82 3.28
N SER A 177 -8.40 9.61 3.83
CA SER A 177 -9.19 8.56 3.19
C SER A 177 -10.68 8.89 3.19
N ARG A 178 -11.39 8.32 2.22
CA ARG A 178 -12.85 8.22 2.25
C ARG A 178 -13.24 6.94 2.98
N LEU A 179 -14.02 7.07 4.05
CA LEU A 179 -14.39 5.95 4.91
C LEU A 179 -15.86 5.58 4.70
N TYR A 180 -16.14 4.29 4.51
CA TYR A 180 -17.49 3.76 4.33
C TYR A 180 -17.84 2.86 5.50
N SER A 181 -18.88 3.23 6.24
CA SER A 181 -19.38 2.47 7.39
C SER A 181 -20.45 1.47 6.95
N GLY A 182 -20.33 0.23 7.42
CA GLY A 182 -21.34 -0.81 7.38
C GLY A 182 -21.71 -1.21 8.81
N ASN A 183 -22.97 -1.50 9.03
CA ASN A 183 -23.50 -1.77 10.37
C ASN A 183 -23.82 -3.27 10.54
N THR A 184 -23.34 -3.88 11.61
CA THR A 184 -23.65 -5.27 11.98
C THR A 184 -25.12 -5.47 12.31
N GLY A 185 -25.88 -4.40 12.54
CA GLY A 185 -27.27 -4.42 12.99
C GLY A 185 -27.41 -4.65 14.49
N GLY A 186 -26.32 -4.47 15.25
CA GLY A 186 -26.26 -4.68 16.69
C GLY A 186 -25.12 -3.91 17.35
N ASN A 187 -24.82 -4.25 18.60
CA ASN A 187 -23.71 -3.68 19.36
C ASN A 187 -22.52 -4.66 19.47
N ASP A 188 -21.43 -4.26 20.12
CA ASP A 188 -20.22 -5.09 20.28
C ASP A 188 -20.44 -6.31 21.18
N GLY A 189 -21.55 -6.35 21.93
CA GLY A 189 -22.03 -7.53 22.63
C GLY A 189 -22.55 -8.64 21.71
N MET A 190 -22.71 -8.39 20.41
CA MET A 190 -23.13 -9.39 19.43
C MET A 190 -22.14 -10.56 19.38
N THR A 191 -22.60 -11.78 19.60
CA THR A 191 -21.69 -12.94 19.59
C THR A 191 -21.48 -13.43 18.17
N TYR A 192 -20.25 -13.33 17.63
CA TYR A 192 -19.95 -13.88 16.32
C TYR A 192 -19.92 -15.43 16.35
N GLY A 193 -20.43 -16.05 15.28
CA GLY A 193 -20.56 -17.50 15.18
C GLY A 193 -21.45 -17.93 14.02
N PRO A 194 -21.71 -19.24 13.87
CA PRO A 194 -22.63 -19.77 12.86
C PRO A 194 -24.06 -19.24 13.01
N ASN A 195 -24.44 -18.73 14.18
CA ASN A 195 -25.73 -18.10 14.43
C ASN A 195 -25.96 -16.81 13.63
N GLN A 196 -24.91 -16.19 13.10
CA GLN A 196 -25.03 -14.97 12.29
C GLN A 196 -25.39 -15.27 10.85
N ASP A 197 -26.24 -14.43 10.27
CA ASP A 197 -26.81 -14.65 8.94
C ASP A 197 -25.83 -14.34 7.79
N TYR A 198 -25.83 -15.19 6.77
CA TYR A 198 -25.04 -14.93 5.55
C TYR A 198 -25.64 -13.79 4.73
N GLY A 199 -26.95 -13.77 4.48
CA GLY A 199 -27.63 -12.79 3.64
C GLY A 199 -27.43 -11.34 4.12
N TYR A 200 -27.59 -11.12 5.43
CA TYR A 200 -27.35 -9.84 6.08
C TYR A 200 -25.92 -9.33 5.84
N PHE A 201 -24.92 -10.13 6.22
CA PHE A 201 -23.52 -9.73 6.11
C PHE A 201 -23.07 -9.64 4.66
N TYR A 202 -23.59 -10.49 3.77
CA TYR A 202 -23.31 -10.40 2.33
C TYR A 202 -23.77 -9.06 1.79
N ALA A 203 -24.99 -8.62 2.12
CA ALA A 203 -25.49 -7.30 1.71
C ALA A 203 -24.58 -6.17 2.23
N VAL A 204 -24.21 -6.18 3.51
CA VAL A 204 -23.33 -5.17 4.10
C VAL A 204 -21.96 -5.11 3.42
N TYR A 205 -21.26 -6.25 3.32
CA TYR A 205 -19.94 -6.29 2.69
C TYR A 205 -20.01 -5.93 1.20
N ASN A 206 -21.05 -6.38 0.49
CA ASN A 206 -21.21 -6.13 -0.93
C ASN A 206 -21.48 -4.64 -1.22
N GLU A 207 -22.23 -3.93 -0.38
CA GLU A 207 -22.43 -2.48 -0.56
C GLU A 207 -21.16 -1.67 -0.31
N LEU A 208 -20.35 -2.06 0.70
CA LEU A 208 -19.01 -1.48 0.87
C LEU A 208 -18.12 -1.77 -0.34
N ALA A 209 -18.13 -3.00 -0.83
CA ALA A 209 -17.33 -3.40 -1.98
C ALA A 209 -17.70 -2.65 -3.27
N LYS A 210 -19.00 -2.51 -3.55
CA LYS A 210 -19.51 -1.70 -4.69
C LYS A 210 -19.11 -0.23 -4.60
N SER A 211 -18.93 0.29 -3.38
CA SER A 211 -18.44 1.65 -3.16
C SER A 211 -16.96 1.82 -3.57
N GLY A 212 -16.26 0.74 -3.86
CA GLY A 212 -14.86 0.71 -4.31
C GLY A 212 -13.86 0.75 -3.16
N VAL A 213 -14.25 0.32 -1.95
CA VAL A 213 -13.31 0.20 -0.83
C VAL A 213 -12.24 -0.83 -1.15
N ARG A 214 -11.00 -0.57 -0.70
CA ARG A 214 -9.84 -1.46 -0.96
C ARG A 214 -9.55 -2.42 0.20
N ALA A 215 -9.94 -2.03 1.41
CA ALA A 215 -9.84 -2.84 2.62
C ALA A 215 -11.05 -2.58 3.53
N ILE A 216 -11.48 -3.60 4.29
CA ILE A 216 -12.59 -3.51 5.25
C ILE A 216 -12.11 -3.97 6.62
N ASN A 217 -12.25 -3.09 7.61
CA ASN A 217 -11.99 -3.39 9.02
C ASN A 217 -13.16 -4.16 9.65
N ASN A 218 -12.87 -5.21 10.40
CA ASN A 218 -13.83 -6.02 11.15
C ASN A 218 -13.40 -6.16 12.61
N SER A 219 -13.83 -5.21 13.44
CA SER A 219 -13.49 -5.14 14.88
C SER A 219 -14.64 -5.47 15.83
N TRP A 220 -15.77 -5.94 15.32
CA TRP A 220 -16.99 -6.10 16.09
C TRP A 220 -17.13 -7.43 16.81
N GLY A 221 -17.99 -7.44 17.80
CA GLY A 221 -18.60 -8.62 18.34
C GLY A 221 -17.74 -9.32 19.39
N SER A 222 -18.45 -10.00 20.28
CA SER A 222 -17.89 -10.74 21.39
C SER A 222 -17.69 -12.21 21.02
N ASN A 223 -16.71 -12.85 21.65
CA ASN A 223 -16.55 -14.29 21.54
C ASN A 223 -17.67 -15.02 22.30
N ARG A 224 -18.00 -16.24 21.86
CA ARG A 224 -18.92 -17.12 22.59
C ARG A 224 -18.45 -17.36 24.02
N ARG A 225 -19.40 -17.30 24.95
CA ARG A 225 -19.17 -17.65 26.37
C ARG A 225 -19.51 -19.12 26.63
N VAL A 226 -20.54 -19.66 25.98
CA VAL A 226 -20.93 -21.07 26.08
C VAL A 226 -21.20 -21.64 24.68
N ASN A 227 -20.96 -22.93 24.44
CA ASN A 227 -21.17 -23.57 23.12
C ASN A 227 -22.45 -24.42 23.11
N SER A 228 -23.62 -23.79 23.04
CA SER A 228 -24.93 -24.50 23.12
C SER A 228 -25.60 -24.74 21.75
N SER A 229 -24.94 -24.48 20.63
CA SER A 229 -25.62 -24.41 19.31
C SER A 229 -25.62 -25.70 18.48
N TYR A 230 -25.06 -26.81 18.96
CA TYR A 230 -24.99 -28.06 18.20
C TYR A 230 -25.22 -29.30 19.08
N LEU A 231 -26.01 -30.26 18.57
CA LEU A 231 -26.18 -31.56 19.21
C LEU A 231 -24.82 -32.29 19.21
N GLY A 232 -24.26 -32.57 20.38
CA GLY A 232 -22.94 -33.20 20.53
C GLY A 232 -21.74 -32.25 20.58
N ALA A 233 -21.93 -30.93 20.54
CA ALA A 233 -20.83 -29.99 20.78
C ALA A 233 -20.56 -29.85 22.29
N GLU A 234 -19.37 -30.26 22.73
CA GLU A 234 -18.90 -29.99 24.08
C GLU A 234 -18.31 -28.56 24.17
N GLY A 235 -18.97 -27.67 24.89
CA GLY A 235 -18.40 -26.40 25.35
C GLY A 235 -19.27 -25.78 26.45
N TYR A 236 -18.63 -25.52 27.59
CA TYR A 236 -19.17 -25.59 28.95
C TYR A 236 -19.73 -24.25 29.51
N SER A 237 -20.50 -24.36 30.60
CA SER A 237 -21.24 -23.34 31.37
C SER A 237 -20.46 -22.54 32.42
N GLY A 238 -20.71 -21.23 32.60
CA GLY A 238 -20.45 -20.57 33.89
C GLY A 238 -20.07 -19.08 33.85
N ILE A 239 -20.25 -18.42 35.01
CA ILE A 239 -20.58 -17.00 35.23
C ILE A 239 -19.48 -15.99 34.81
N PRO A 240 -19.85 -14.80 34.27
CA PRO A 240 -18.91 -13.72 33.94
C PRO A 240 -18.27 -13.06 35.18
N GLY A 241 -16.97 -12.75 35.12
CA GLY A 241 -16.44 -11.62 35.90
C GLY A 241 -15.16 -11.83 36.71
N THR A 242 -14.56 -13.02 36.79
CA THR A 242 -13.25 -13.18 37.47
C THR A 242 -12.35 -14.16 36.72
N ALA A 243 -11.50 -13.65 35.83
CA ALA A 243 -10.34 -14.41 35.37
C ALA A 243 -9.06 -13.76 35.93
N ALA A 244 -8.83 -13.99 37.22
CA ALA A 244 -7.48 -13.93 37.80
C ALA A 244 -6.63 -15.15 37.36
N ASN A 245 -7.18 -16.05 36.51
CA ASN A 245 -6.49 -17.24 36.05
C ASN A 245 -7.00 -17.68 34.66
N PRO A 246 -6.24 -17.47 33.57
CA PRO A 246 -6.62 -17.87 32.20
C PRO A 246 -6.62 -19.40 31.96
N THR A 247 -6.47 -20.20 33.02
CA THR A 247 -6.28 -21.66 32.98
C THR A 247 -7.55 -22.48 33.17
N LYS A 248 -8.74 -21.85 33.35
CA LYS A 248 -10.01 -22.58 33.53
C LYS A 248 -10.82 -22.62 32.21
N PRO A 249 -10.89 -23.78 31.51
CA PRO A 249 -11.43 -23.92 30.15
C PRO A 249 -12.95 -23.67 29.98
N ASN A 250 -13.63 -23.26 31.05
CA ASN A 250 -15.05 -23.55 31.24
C ASN A 250 -15.97 -22.34 30.95
N HIS A 251 -15.44 -21.16 30.59
CA HIS A 251 -16.25 -19.93 30.38
C HIS A 251 -16.11 -19.28 28.99
N HIS A 252 -15.24 -19.79 28.10
CA HIS A 252 -14.96 -19.21 26.78
C HIS A 252 -14.48 -20.26 25.77
N LEU A 253 -14.59 -19.95 24.48
CA LEU A 253 -13.83 -20.65 23.44
C LEU A 253 -12.31 -20.46 23.68
N TYR A 254 -11.64 -21.53 24.10
CA TYR A 254 -10.21 -21.54 24.39
C TYR A 254 -9.43 -22.22 23.27
N LEU A 255 -8.79 -21.41 22.42
CA LEU A 255 -8.03 -21.86 21.25
C LEU A 255 -6.56 -22.01 21.64
N LYS A 256 -6.26 -23.08 22.36
CA LYS A 256 -4.93 -23.37 22.92
C LYS A 256 -3.95 -23.99 21.92
N ASP A 257 -4.46 -24.47 20.80
CA ASP A 257 -3.73 -25.18 19.76
C ASP A 257 -4.56 -25.24 18.47
N ILE A 258 -3.94 -25.73 17.40
CA ILE A 258 -4.59 -25.85 16.10
C ILE A 258 -5.78 -26.84 16.10
N ASP A 259 -5.77 -27.85 16.98
CA ASP A 259 -6.85 -28.84 17.08
C ASP A 259 -8.14 -28.21 17.62
N THR A 260 -8.02 -27.38 18.66
CA THR A 260 -9.15 -26.60 19.18
C THR A 260 -9.64 -25.55 18.18
N ALA A 261 -8.75 -24.95 17.39
CA ALA A 261 -9.12 -24.05 16.29
C ALA A 261 -9.87 -24.77 15.15
N LYS A 262 -9.46 -25.99 14.77
CA LYS A 262 -10.15 -26.84 13.79
C LYS A 262 -11.59 -27.14 14.25
N LYS A 263 -11.77 -27.57 15.50
CA LYS A 263 -13.10 -27.82 16.09
C LYS A 263 -13.98 -26.56 16.09
N ALA A 264 -13.41 -25.40 16.38
CA ALA A 264 -14.13 -24.13 16.30
C ALA A 264 -14.59 -23.80 14.87
N TYR A 265 -13.75 -24.06 13.87
CA TYR A 265 -14.10 -23.86 12.46
C TYR A 265 -15.16 -24.84 11.96
N TYR A 266 -15.12 -26.10 12.38
CA TYR A 266 -16.09 -27.12 11.92
C TYR A 266 -17.53 -26.78 12.28
N GLN A 267 -17.76 -25.99 13.34
CA GLN A 267 -19.10 -25.45 13.67
C GLN A 267 -19.69 -24.59 12.54
N PHE A 268 -18.87 -23.98 11.70
CA PHE A 268 -19.32 -23.17 10.56
C PHE A 268 -19.65 -24.01 9.33
N VAL A 269 -19.02 -25.17 9.16
CA VAL A 269 -19.07 -25.91 7.89
C VAL A 269 -19.76 -27.27 7.98
N ALA A 270 -19.82 -27.90 9.16
CA ALA A 270 -20.41 -29.22 9.33
C ALA A 270 -21.91 -29.26 8.99
N GLY A 271 -22.63 -28.15 9.24
CA GLY A 271 -24.05 -28.02 8.93
C GLY A 271 -24.38 -27.65 7.48
N GLY A 272 -23.38 -27.42 6.63
CA GLY A 272 -23.56 -27.04 5.21
C GLY A 272 -24.20 -25.68 4.95
N GLN A 273 -24.51 -24.90 5.99
CA GLN A 273 -25.11 -23.57 5.87
C GLN A 273 -24.03 -22.49 5.80
N LYS A 274 -24.22 -21.52 4.90
CA LYS A 274 -23.38 -20.32 4.88
C LYS A 274 -23.59 -19.45 6.12
N SER A 275 -22.56 -18.70 6.47
CA SER A 275 -22.50 -17.79 7.60
C SER A 275 -21.88 -16.44 7.23
N PHE A 276 -21.77 -15.53 8.20
CA PHE A 276 -21.13 -14.23 7.97
C PHE A 276 -19.68 -14.32 7.48
N ILE A 277 -18.94 -15.37 7.83
CA ILE A 277 -17.55 -15.55 7.39
C ILE A 277 -17.49 -15.89 5.90
N ASP A 278 -18.47 -16.66 5.40
CA ASP A 278 -18.64 -16.96 3.98
C ASP A 278 -18.99 -15.70 3.20
N ALA A 279 -19.85 -14.84 3.76
CA ALA A 279 -20.16 -13.55 3.16
C ALA A 279 -18.92 -12.68 2.99
N ALA A 280 -18.11 -12.53 4.06
CA ALA A 280 -16.87 -11.76 4.02
C ALA A 280 -15.87 -12.34 2.99
N TYR A 281 -15.71 -13.66 2.97
CA TYR A 281 -14.84 -14.38 2.05
C TYR A 281 -15.28 -14.23 0.59
N GLU A 282 -16.55 -14.47 0.28
CA GLU A 282 -17.06 -14.41 -1.08
C GLU A 282 -16.98 -12.99 -1.66
N VAL A 283 -17.29 -11.97 -0.85
CA VAL A 283 -17.12 -10.57 -1.26
C VAL A 283 -15.64 -10.24 -1.45
N ALA A 284 -14.76 -10.68 -0.54
CA ALA A 284 -13.32 -10.48 -0.68
C ALA A 284 -12.80 -11.07 -2.00
N LYS A 285 -13.15 -12.33 -2.31
CA LYS A 285 -12.77 -13.01 -3.56
C LYS A 285 -13.34 -12.31 -4.80
N LYS A 286 -14.62 -11.94 -4.76
CA LYS A 286 -15.33 -11.32 -5.89
C LYS A 286 -14.74 -9.97 -6.29
N TYR A 287 -14.42 -9.13 -5.31
CA TYR A 287 -13.95 -7.76 -5.55
C TYR A 287 -12.46 -7.55 -5.29
N ARG A 288 -11.74 -8.61 -4.88
CA ARG A 288 -10.32 -8.58 -4.47
C ARG A 288 -10.03 -7.56 -3.37
N ILE A 289 -10.88 -7.51 -2.35
CA ILE A 289 -10.78 -6.57 -1.21
C ILE A 289 -10.10 -7.25 -0.03
N ILE A 290 -9.27 -6.52 0.71
CA ILE A 290 -8.65 -7.04 1.94
C ILE A 290 -9.65 -7.00 3.08
N GLN A 291 -9.88 -8.12 3.74
CA GLN A 291 -10.58 -8.18 5.02
C GLN A 291 -9.57 -8.13 6.17
N VAL A 292 -9.73 -7.19 7.09
CA VAL A 292 -8.87 -7.02 8.28
C VAL A 292 -9.67 -7.47 9.49
N PHE A 293 -9.27 -8.57 10.13
CA PHE A 293 -9.95 -9.15 11.29
C PHE A 293 -9.07 -9.12 12.54
N THR A 294 -9.67 -8.84 13.68
CA THR A 294 -9.01 -8.88 14.99
C THR A 294 -8.64 -10.32 15.40
N ALA A 295 -7.44 -10.51 15.94
CA ALA A 295 -6.96 -11.79 16.47
C ALA A 295 -7.80 -12.28 17.66
N GLY A 296 -8.19 -11.36 18.54
CA GLY A 296 -8.93 -11.62 19.77
C GLY A 296 -8.23 -11.12 21.03
N ASN A 297 -8.99 -11.02 22.12
CA ASN A 297 -8.58 -10.29 23.33
C ASN A 297 -8.23 -11.18 24.54
N ARG A 298 -7.73 -12.40 24.31
CA ARG A 298 -7.31 -13.31 25.38
C ARG A 298 -5.80 -13.23 25.57
N ASP A 299 -5.39 -13.12 26.82
CA ASP A 299 -3.98 -12.97 27.20
C ASP A 299 -3.17 -14.21 26.80
N GLY A 300 -2.35 -14.09 25.76
CA GLY A 300 -1.43 -15.13 25.32
C GLY A 300 -2.12 -16.39 24.75
N MET A 301 -3.37 -16.31 24.31
CA MET A 301 -4.03 -17.45 23.68
C MET A 301 -3.32 -17.81 22.37
N GLU A 302 -2.93 -19.07 22.23
CA GLU A 302 -2.01 -19.54 21.17
C GLU A 302 -2.56 -19.39 19.75
N GLU A 303 -3.88 -19.43 19.59
CA GLU A 303 -4.51 -19.25 18.28
C GLU A 303 -5.45 -18.05 18.26
N SER A 304 -5.54 -17.43 17.09
CA SER A 304 -6.48 -16.35 16.83
C SER A 304 -7.91 -16.89 16.64
N TYR A 305 -8.91 -16.02 16.76
CA TYR A 305 -10.30 -16.43 16.52
C TYR A 305 -10.50 -16.92 15.09
N THR A 306 -11.46 -17.85 14.90
CA THR A 306 -11.74 -18.52 13.61
C THR A 306 -11.87 -17.55 12.44
N ARG A 307 -12.50 -16.39 12.64
CA ARG A 307 -12.63 -15.33 11.62
C ARG A 307 -11.31 -14.76 11.13
N ALA A 308 -10.34 -14.60 12.03
CA ALA A 308 -9.00 -14.15 11.71
C ALA A 308 -8.14 -15.27 11.10
N MET A 309 -8.37 -16.51 11.53
CA MET A 309 -7.66 -17.70 11.02
C MET A 309 -8.19 -18.25 9.70
N LEU A 310 -9.20 -17.63 9.08
CA LEU A 310 -9.85 -18.19 7.89
C LEU A 310 -8.86 -18.69 6.81
N PRO A 311 -7.74 -18.00 6.49
CA PRO A 311 -6.78 -18.50 5.50
C PRO A 311 -6.11 -19.83 5.85
N TYR A 312 -6.07 -20.26 7.11
CA TYR A 312 -5.62 -21.61 7.46
C TYR A 312 -6.57 -22.66 6.84
N PHE A 313 -7.87 -22.40 6.92
CA PHE A 313 -8.95 -23.28 6.46
C PHE A 313 -9.34 -23.06 5.00
N ARG A 314 -9.11 -21.86 4.47
CA ARG A 314 -9.33 -21.45 3.08
C ARG A 314 -8.10 -20.70 2.55
N PRO A 315 -7.03 -21.43 2.17
CA PRO A 315 -5.75 -20.82 1.80
C PRO A 315 -5.80 -19.82 0.64
N ASP A 316 -6.79 -19.96 -0.24
CA ASP A 316 -7.01 -19.05 -1.36
C ASP A 316 -7.55 -17.65 -0.94
N ALA A 317 -7.86 -17.47 0.35
CA ALA A 317 -8.17 -16.20 0.99
C ALA A 317 -6.92 -15.43 1.47
N GLU A 318 -5.75 -16.07 1.60
CA GLU A 318 -4.59 -15.53 2.33
C GLU A 318 -4.18 -14.13 1.86
N LYS A 319 -4.11 -13.91 0.53
CA LYS A 319 -3.72 -12.61 -0.06
C LYS A 319 -4.76 -11.50 0.14
N LEU A 320 -5.96 -11.83 0.59
CA LEU A 320 -7.10 -10.93 0.78
C LEU A 320 -7.51 -10.85 2.27
N TRP A 321 -6.67 -11.34 3.17
CA TRP A 321 -6.97 -11.40 4.59
C TRP A 321 -5.81 -10.89 5.42
N LEU A 322 -6.13 -10.23 6.53
CA LEU A 322 -5.20 -9.87 7.59
C LEU A 322 -5.79 -10.26 8.94
N ASN A 323 -4.96 -10.90 9.76
CA ASN A 323 -5.19 -11.08 11.17
C ASN A 323 -4.42 -10.00 11.95
N VAL A 324 -5.07 -9.35 12.91
CA VAL A 324 -4.44 -8.26 13.67
C VAL A 324 -4.39 -8.56 15.16
N THR A 325 -3.18 -8.76 15.66
CA THR A 325 -2.91 -8.83 17.11
C THR A 325 -2.51 -7.46 17.67
N GLY A 326 -2.46 -7.32 18.99
CA GLY A 326 -2.24 -6.03 19.64
C GLY A 326 -0.86 -5.88 20.25
N GLN A 327 -0.28 -4.70 20.07
CA GLN A 327 0.92 -4.22 20.76
C GLN A 327 0.50 -3.48 22.02
N THR A 328 1.12 -3.79 23.16
CA THR A 328 1.00 -2.95 24.36
C THR A 328 1.89 -1.70 24.21
N ASP A 329 1.72 -0.72 25.10
CA ASP A 329 2.67 0.37 25.31
C ASP A 329 4.08 -0.24 25.53
N GLY A 330 4.97 -0.15 24.52
CA GLY A 330 6.27 -0.80 24.50
C GLY A 330 6.42 -1.94 23.47
N ASN A 331 7.13 -3.01 23.84
CA ASN A 331 7.51 -4.10 22.92
C ASN A 331 6.95 -5.47 23.35
N ALA A 332 5.77 -5.48 23.98
CA ALA A 332 5.07 -6.69 24.43
C ALA A 332 3.72 -6.87 23.71
N GLN A 333 3.28 -8.13 23.67
CA GLN A 333 2.05 -8.59 23.05
C GLN A 333 1.30 -9.42 24.11
N ARG A 334 0.03 -9.07 24.34
CA ARG A 334 -0.81 -9.59 25.44
C ARG A 334 -2.20 -10.03 24.95
N PHE A 335 -2.36 -10.25 23.66
CA PHE A 335 -3.64 -10.62 23.05
C PHE A 335 -3.53 -12.04 22.50
N ASN A 336 -4.53 -12.50 21.75
CA ASN A 336 -4.36 -13.75 21.02
C ASN A 336 -3.13 -13.62 20.12
N THR A 337 -2.27 -14.62 20.17
CA THR A 337 -1.06 -14.65 19.35
C THR A 337 -1.42 -14.97 17.90
N ALA A 338 -0.42 -14.90 17.03
CA ALA A 338 -0.60 -15.24 15.64
C ALA A 338 -0.80 -16.74 15.42
N GLY A 339 -0.20 -17.60 16.25
CA GLY A 339 -0.27 -19.05 16.11
C GLY A 339 0.01 -19.52 14.70
N ASP A 340 -0.88 -20.34 14.17
CA ASP A 340 -0.82 -20.88 12.82
C ASP A 340 -1.32 -19.90 11.74
N SER A 341 -1.79 -18.71 12.15
CA SER A 341 -2.15 -17.60 11.25
C SER A 341 -1.01 -16.61 10.97
N LYS A 342 0.21 -16.90 11.44
CA LYS A 342 1.36 -15.98 11.37
C LYS A 342 1.67 -15.37 10.00
N TRP A 343 1.39 -16.08 8.91
CA TRP A 343 1.70 -15.63 7.55
C TRP A 343 0.85 -14.45 7.06
N TRP A 344 -0.30 -14.23 7.67
CA TRP A 344 -1.16 -13.07 7.41
C TRP A 344 -1.44 -12.26 8.68
N THR A 345 -0.63 -12.45 9.73
CA THR A 345 -0.78 -11.71 10.98
C THR A 345 0.18 -10.54 11.08
N ILE A 346 -0.30 -9.41 11.59
CA ILE A 346 0.52 -8.25 11.95
C ILE A 346 0.05 -7.67 13.28
N ALA A 347 0.95 -7.03 14.03
CA ALA A 347 0.64 -6.37 15.29
C ALA A 347 0.53 -4.85 15.11
N ALA A 348 -0.40 -4.23 15.83
CA ALA A 348 -0.55 -2.77 15.84
C ALA A 348 -0.95 -2.27 17.24
N PRO A 349 -0.83 -0.96 17.53
CA PRO A 349 -1.18 -0.38 18.83
C PRO A 349 -2.57 -0.78 19.31
N GLY A 350 -2.64 -1.47 20.46
CA GLY A 350 -3.88 -2.08 20.97
C GLY A 350 -4.24 -1.68 22.39
N VAL A 351 -3.53 -0.75 23.04
CA VAL A 351 -3.85 -0.29 24.41
C VAL A 351 -3.78 1.22 24.50
N LYS A 352 -4.60 1.83 25.37
CA LYS A 352 -4.63 3.29 25.58
C LYS A 352 -4.82 4.06 24.25
N VAL A 353 -5.66 3.53 23.35
CA VAL A 353 -5.96 4.16 22.06
C VAL A 353 -7.10 5.14 22.26
N LYS A 354 -6.80 6.44 22.17
CA LYS A 354 -7.78 7.52 22.22
C LYS A 354 -8.43 7.69 20.85
N SER A 355 -9.75 7.75 20.79
CA SER A 355 -10.51 7.97 19.55
C SER A 355 -11.91 8.55 19.86
N SER A 356 -12.66 8.88 18.81
CA SER A 356 -14.05 9.37 18.84
C SER A 356 -15.02 8.35 19.44
N ILE A 357 -15.98 8.81 20.22
CA ILE A 357 -17.04 7.99 20.80
C ILE A 357 -18.39 8.68 20.68
N VAL A 358 -19.45 7.93 20.96
CA VAL A 358 -20.80 8.43 21.18
C VAL A 358 -21.27 8.01 22.56
N ASP A 359 -21.77 8.95 23.34
CA ASP A 359 -22.49 8.64 24.57
C ASP A 359 -23.81 7.96 24.21
N VAL A 360 -23.96 6.69 24.56
CA VAL A 360 -25.12 5.87 24.14
C VAL A 360 -26.45 6.31 24.75
N LYS A 361 -26.42 7.08 25.85
CA LYS A 361 -27.62 7.59 26.54
C LYS A 361 -28.13 8.86 25.87
N THR A 362 -27.22 9.72 25.45
CA THR A 362 -27.52 11.07 24.98
C THR A 362 -27.33 11.26 23.48
N GLY A 363 -26.60 10.36 22.80
CA GLY A 363 -26.20 10.49 21.40
C GLY A 363 -25.12 11.54 21.17
N LYS A 364 -24.48 12.07 22.23
CA LYS A 364 -23.48 13.13 22.11
C LYS A 364 -22.11 12.58 21.69
N ALA A 365 -21.45 13.28 20.78
CA ALA A 365 -20.07 13.03 20.39
C ALA A 365 -19.09 13.26 21.57
N GLY A 366 -17.99 12.51 21.60
CA GLY A 366 -16.97 12.62 22.64
C GLY A 366 -15.69 11.86 22.31
N TYR A 367 -14.79 11.71 23.28
CA TYR A 367 -13.53 10.97 23.12
C TYR A 367 -13.26 10.04 24.29
N ALA A 368 -12.73 8.85 24.03
CA ALA A 368 -12.29 7.94 25.08
C ALA A 368 -11.09 7.07 24.65
N SER A 369 -10.34 6.61 25.66
CA SER A 369 -9.19 5.72 25.48
C SER A 369 -9.56 4.28 25.82
N TRP A 370 -9.41 3.37 24.85
CA TRP A 370 -9.73 1.95 25.03
C TRP A 370 -8.53 1.03 24.71
N GLY A 371 -8.70 -0.27 24.96
CA GLY A 371 -7.71 -1.30 24.65
C GLY A 371 -8.35 -2.61 24.20
N GLY A 372 -7.68 -3.28 23.27
CA GLY A 372 -8.21 -4.42 22.52
C GLY A 372 -7.57 -4.52 21.14
N THR A 373 -7.58 -5.72 20.57
CA THR A 373 -7.30 -5.93 19.15
C THR A 373 -8.28 -5.18 18.25
N SER A 374 -9.48 -4.85 18.74
CA SER A 374 -10.45 -3.96 18.09
C SER A 374 -9.92 -2.56 17.82
N MET A 375 -8.92 -2.10 18.59
CA MET A 375 -8.24 -0.82 18.39
C MET A 375 -6.96 -1.01 17.56
N ALA A 376 -6.37 -2.22 17.51
CA ALA A 376 -5.23 -2.53 16.65
C ALA A 376 -5.61 -2.71 15.17
N ALA A 377 -6.70 -3.41 14.88
CA ALA A 377 -7.19 -3.62 13.51
C ALA A 377 -7.45 -2.32 12.72
N PRO A 378 -8.08 -1.26 13.27
CA PRO A 378 -8.27 -0.01 12.55
C PRO A 378 -6.96 0.72 12.27
N HIS A 379 -5.94 0.59 13.13
CA HIS A 379 -4.59 1.09 12.80
C HIS A 379 -4.03 0.40 11.56
N VAL A 380 -4.18 -0.92 11.45
CA VAL A 380 -3.75 -1.69 10.28
C VAL A 380 -4.52 -1.28 9.03
N THR A 381 -5.84 -1.10 9.14
CA THR A 381 -6.68 -0.65 8.02
C THR A 381 -6.29 0.75 7.56
N GLY A 382 -6.04 1.68 8.48
CA GLY A 382 -5.52 3.00 8.14
C GLY A 382 -4.11 2.94 7.53
N ALA A 383 -3.22 2.10 8.04
CA ALA A 383 -1.89 1.90 7.46
C ALA A 383 -1.95 1.39 6.02
N LEU A 384 -2.88 0.46 5.71
CA LEU A 384 -3.16 0.06 4.34
C LEU A 384 -3.59 1.25 3.48
N GLY A 385 -4.48 2.11 3.99
CA GLY A 385 -4.87 3.35 3.30
C GLY A 385 -3.67 4.23 2.94
N VAL A 386 -2.78 4.46 3.89
CA VAL A 386 -1.55 5.22 3.69
C VAL A 386 -0.64 4.58 2.64
N ILE A 387 -0.37 3.28 2.74
CA ILE A 387 0.46 2.53 1.78
C ILE A 387 -0.18 2.55 0.37
N MET A 388 -1.49 2.37 0.27
CA MET A 388 -2.23 2.40 -0.99
C MET A 388 -2.20 3.79 -1.66
N SER A 389 -2.17 4.86 -0.87
CA SER A 389 -2.00 6.23 -1.40
C SER A 389 -0.58 6.49 -1.90
N ARG A 390 0.44 5.93 -1.23
CA ARG A 390 1.85 5.99 -1.65
C ARG A 390 2.13 5.20 -2.92
N TYR A 391 1.49 4.04 -3.06
CA TYR A 391 1.66 3.11 -4.18
C TYR A 391 0.35 2.96 -4.96
N SER A 392 -0.10 4.05 -5.57
CA SER A 392 -1.35 4.08 -6.34
C SER A 392 -1.41 3.05 -7.48
N TYR A 393 -0.25 2.57 -7.94
CA TYR A 393 -0.11 1.56 -8.98
C TYR A 393 -0.11 0.10 -8.45
N MET A 394 -0.04 -0.12 -7.13
CA MET A 394 -0.07 -1.46 -6.54
C MET A 394 -1.49 -1.99 -6.35
N THR A 395 -1.67 -3.29 -6.58
CA THR A 395 -2.90 -3.99 -6.21
C THR A 395 -3.07 -4.03 -4.68
N ASN A 396 -4.25 -4.45 -4.22
CA ASN A 396 -4.51 -4.59 -2.79
C ASN A 396 -3.55 -5.59 -2.13
N GLU A 397 -3.33 -6.73 -2.77
CA GLU A 397 -2.43 -7.78 -2.31
C GLU A 397 -0.98 -7.30 -2.24
N GLN A 398 -0.53 -6.51 -3.21
CA GLN A 398 0.81 -5.93 -3.19
C GLN A 398 0.99 -4.93 -2.04
N ALA A 399 -0.02 -4.08 -1.80
CA ALA A 399 0.00 -3.15 -0.65
C ALA A 399 0.00 -3.90 0.69
N ARG A 400 -0.75 -5.01 0.80
CA ARG A 400 -0.71 -5.92 1.95
C ARG A 400 0.67 -6.52 2.13
N ASP A 401 1.32 -6.99 1.07
CA ASP A 401 2.65 -7.60 1.17
C ASP A 401 3.71 -6.54 1.55
N VAL A 402 3.59 -5.30 1.07
CA VAL A 402 4.44 -4.19 1.56
C VAL A 402 4.22 -3.98 3.06
N LEU A 403 2.98 -3.90 3.53
CA LEU A 403 2.66 -3.76 4.96
C LEU A 403 3.31 -4.88 5.81
N LEU A 404 3.15 -6.13 5.40
CA LEU A 404 3.66 -7.29 6.15
C LEU A 404 5.20 -7.34 6.13
N THR A 405 5.81 -7.21 4.96
CA THR A 405 7.26 -7.42 4.79
C THR A 405 8.12 -6.26 5.31
N THR A 406 7.49 -5.13 5.63
CA THR A 406 8.17 -3.97 6.23
C THR A 406 7.91 -3.80 7.72
N ALA A 407 7.13 -4.69 8.33
CA ALA A 407 6.88 -4.68 9.77
C ALA A 407 8.17 -4.75 10.62
N ARG A 408 8.18 -4.04 11.74
CA ARG A 408 9.28 -3.99 12.70
C ARG A 408 9.27 -5.24 13.58
N GLN A 409 10.40 -5.95 13.60
CA GLN A 409 10.60 -7.20 14.38
C GLN A 409 11.58 -7.03 15.55
N THR A 410 12.12 -5.82 15.72
CA THR A 410 13.12 -5.47 16.73
C THR A 410 12.62 -4.35 17.64
N LYS A 411 13.23 -4.23 18.82
CA LYS A 411 12.95 -3.16 19.79
C LYS A 411 13.63 -1.86 19.37
N TYR A 412 13.03 -0.72 19.72
CA TYR A 412 13.78 0.53 19.78
C TYR A 412 14.82 0.47 20.91
N SER A 413 16.02 0.98 20.66
CA SER A 413 17.16 0.86 21.57
C SER A 413 18.06 2.09 21.48
N PHE A 414 18.75 2.37 22.58
CA PHE A 414 19.82 3.38 22.64
C PHE A 414 21.13 2.89 21.98
N LYS A 415 21.27 1.58 21.79
CA LYS A 415 22.43 0.99 21.12
C LYS A 415 22.24 1.09 19.61
N LYS A 416 23.19 1.73 18.94
CA LYS A 416 23.25 1.76 17.47
C LYS A 416 23.38 0.32 16.95
N ASN A 417 22.59 -0.05 15.94
CA ASN A 417 22.54 -1.39 15.34
C ASN A 417 22.02 -2.50 16.27
N ASP A 418 21.23 -2.17 17.30
CA ASP A 418 20.59 -3.19 18.14
C ASP A 418 19.57 -4.03 17.35
N THR A 419 19.83 -5.33 17.26
CA THR A 419 18.96 -6.33 16.61
C THR A 419 18.11 -7.10 17.61
N SER A 420 18.00 -6.61 18.85
CA SER A 420 17.16 -7.21 19.89
C SER A 420 15.73 -7.37 19.41
N LYS A 421 15.31 -8.63 19.31
CA LYS A 421 13.97 -9.02 18.85
C LYS A 421 12.89 -8.55 19.83
N LEU A 422 11.66 -8.42 19.34
CA LEU A 422 10.49 -8.16 20.19
C LEU A 422 10.32 -9.22 21.29
N SER A 423 9.62 -8.87 22.37
CA SER A 423 9.45 -9.77 23.51
C SER A 423 8.79 -11.09 23.10
N GLY A 424 9.39 -12.23 23.44
CA GLY A 424 8.86 -13.55 23.10
C GLY A 424 8.93 -13.91 21.61
N TRP A 425 9.69 -13.18 20.79
CA TRP A 425 9.94 -13.53 19.39
C TRP A 425 10.94 -14.70 19.30
N THR A 426 10.56 -15.76 18.60
CA THR A 426 11.33 -17.01 18.49
C THR A 426 11.91 -17.22 17.10
N SER A 427 11.22 -16.75 16.06
CA SER A 427 11.62 -16.96 14.67
C SER A 427 12.87 -16.17 14.27
N GLU A 428 13.48 -16.52 13.14
CA GLU A 428 14.56 -15.71 12.57
C GLU A 428 14.03 -14.34 12.10
N LEU A 429 14.86 -13.28 12.16
CA LEU A 429 14.47 -11.99 11.60
C LEU A 429 14.23 -12.12 10.09
N GLY A 430 13.12 -11.57 9.61
CA GLY A 430 12.60 -11.73 8.25
C GLY A 430 11.64 -12.91 8.08
N VAL A 431 11.32 -13.67 9.13
CA VAL A 431 10.31 -14.75 9.08
C VAL A 431 9.20 -14.45 10.07
N PRO A 432 7.90 -14.60 9.71
CA PRO A 432 6.81 -14.33 10.65
C PRO A 432 6.83 -15.31 11.84
N ASP A 433 6.52 -14.77 13.02
CA ASP A 433 6.59 -15.44 14.32
C ASP A 433 5.20 -15.86 14.85
N LYS A 434 5.11 -16.96 15.61
CA LYS A 434 3.83 -17.41 16.19
C LYS A 434 3.25 -16.43 17.20
N ARG A 435 4.04 -15.58 17.86
CA ARG A 435 3.52 -14.56 18.78
C ARG A 435 3.06 -13.30 18.06
N TRP A 436 3.88 -12.80 17.13
CA TRP A 436 3.75 -11.46 16.56
C TRP A 436 3.32 -11.41 15.09
N GLY A 437 3.23 -12.57 14.42
CA GLY A 437 3.14 -12.61 12.97
C GLY A 437 4.35 -11.93 12.34
N TRP A 438 4.11 -11.02 11.42
CA TRP A 438 5.16 -10.26 10.74
C TRP A 438 5.88 -9.22 11.60
N GLY A 439 5.31 -8.84 12.75
CA GLY A 439 5.84 -7.80 13.64
C GLY A 439 4.89 -6.62 13.80
N ILE A 440 5.41 -5.50 14.29
CA ILE A 440 4.63 -4.27 14.51
C ILE A 440 4.58 -3.47 13.20
N VAL A 441 3.42 -2.91 12.84
CA VAL A 441 3.29 -2.01 11.67
C VAL A 441 4.36 -0.91 11.69
N ASP A 442 5.03 -0.71 10.55
CA ASP A 442 6.05 0.33 10.37
C ASP A 442 5.84 1.05 9.02
N LEU A 443 5.09 2.15 9.06
CA LEU A 443 4.88 3.01 7.89
C LEU A 443 6.17 3.70 7.44
N GLY A 444 7.14 3.89 8.34
CA GLY A 444 8.43 4.48 8.01
C GLY A 444 9.20 3.64 7.01
N LYS A 445 9.33 2.33 7.27
CA LYS A 445 9.96 1.39 6.33
C LYS A 445 9.09 1.15 5.10
N ALA A 446 7.76 1.13 5.25
CA ALA A 446 6.82 0.88 4.15
C ALA A 446 6.90 1.91 3.01
N MET A 447 7.35 3.15 3.27
CA MET A 447 7.44 4.21 2.23
C MET A 447 8.57 4.03 1.20
N PHE A 448 9.43 3.03 1.38
CA PHE A 448 10.67 2.83 0.61
C PHE A 448 10.69 1.52 -0.20
N GLY A 449 9.53 0.90 -0.40
CA GLY A 449 9.35 -0.32 -1.19
C GLY A 449 9.05 -1.56 -0.33
N PRO A 450 8.81 -2.72 -0.94
CA PRO A 450 8.63 -3.97 -0.21
C PRO A 450 9.90 -4.34 0.56
N GLY A 451 9.77 -5.10 1.66
CA GLY A 451 10.92 -5.67 2.38
C GLY A 451 11.28 -7.07 1.89
N GLN A 452 10.32 -7.80 1.32
CA GLN A 452 10.50 -9.13 0.77
C GLN A 452 9.53 -9.40 -0.38
N PHE A 453 9.86 -10.37 -1.22
CA PHE A 453 8.92 -10.99 -2.15
C PHE A 453 8.49 -12.35 -1.63
N LEU A 454 7.18 -12.55 -1.47
CA LEU A 454 6.58 -13.77 -0.94
C LEU A 454 6.20 -14.77 -2.06
N GLY A 455 6.93 -14.73 -3.17
CA GLY A 455 6.58 -15.36 -4.44
C GLY A 455 6.70 -14.34 -5.57
N LYS A 456 5.79 -14.41 -6.55
CA LYS A 456 5.76 -13.47 -7.67
C LYS A 456 5.19 -12.09 -7.29
N PHE A 457 5.97 -11.03 -7.52
CA PHE A 457 5.58 -9.63 -7.39
C PHE A 457 5.47 -8.98 -8.79
N ASP A 458 4.26 -8.99 -9.36
CA ASP A 458 3.97 -8.50 -10.73
C ASP A 458 3.45 -7.06 -10.71
N VAL A 459 4.36 -6.08 -10.78
CA VAL A 459 4.05 -4.66 -10.63
C VAL A 459 3.82 -4.00 -11.99
N ASN A 460 2.68 -3.33 -12.14
CA ASN A 460 2.35 -2.53 -13.31
C ASN A 460 2.33 -1.04 -12.94
N MET A 461 3.26 -0.25 -13.48
CA MET A 461 3.42 1.16 -13.12
C MET A 461 3.77 2.04 -14.32
N ASP A 462 3.00 3.12 -14.48
CA ASP A 462 3.18 4.19 -15.48
C ASP A 462 3.75 5.48 -14.86
N VAL A 463 4.28 5.36 -13.64
CA VAL A 463 4.96 6.42 -12.89
C VAL A 463 6.38 5.95 -12.57
N ASP A 464 7.28 6.90 -12.37
CA ASP A 464 8.62 6.58 -11.87
C ASP A 464 8.59 6.43 -10.34
N ASP A 465 9.29 5.44 -9.80
CA ASP A 465 9.43 5.27 -8.35
C ASP A 465 10.80 4.69 -7.98
N VAL A 466 11.18 4.86 -6.71
CA VAL A 466 12.43 4.36 -6.12
C VAL A 466 12.10 3.43 -4.96
N TRP A 467 12.58 2.19 -5.03
CA TRP A 467 12.61 1.24 -3.92
C TRP A 467 14.03 1.15 -3.38
N SER A 468 14.23 1.64 -2.16
CA SER A 468 15.53 1.71 -1.49
C SER A 468 15.64 0.77 -0.30
N ASN A 469 14.57 0.06 0.06
CA ASN A 469 14.63 -1.07 0.97
C ASN A 469 15.46 -2.21 0.37
N ASP A 470 16.14 -2.95 1.24
CA ASP A 470 16.74 -4.22 0.89
C ASP A 470 15.62 -5.27 0.77
N ILE A 471 15.52 -5.92 -0.39
CA ILE A 471 14.44 -6.87 -0.71
C ILE A 471 15.00 -8.30 -0.68
N SER A 472 14.44 -9.15 0.18
CA SER A 472 14.79 -10.58 0.25
C SER A 472 13.62 -11.49 -0.15
N ASP A 473 13.83 -12.81 -0.12
CA ASP A 473 12.78 -13.84 -0.25
C ASP A 473 12.91 -14.89 0.87
N LYS A 474 13.45 -14.46 2.02
CA LYS A 474 13.75 -15.32 3.16
C LYS A 474 12.52 -16.00 3.72
N ALA A 475 11.42 -15.25 3.84
CA ALA A 475 10.17 -15.76 4.38
C ALA A 475 9.57 -16.87 3.50
N ILE A 476 9.51 -16.70 2.18
CA ILE A 476 8.93 -17.73 1.31
C ILE A 476 9.79 -19.01 1.26
N LYS A 477 11.12 -18.88 1.39
CA LYS A 477 12.02 -20.03 1.58
C LYS A 477 11.76 -20.75 2.89
N PHE A 478 11.54 -20.01 3.98
CA PHE A 478 11.15 -20.61 5.25
C PHE A 478 9.77 -21.26 5.17
N ARG A 479 8.81 -20.66 4.45
CA ARG A 479 7.48 -21.27 4.26
C ARG A 479 7.55 -22.65 3.63
N LYS A 480 8.54 -22.90 2.75
CA LYS A 480 8.78 -24.22 2.18
C LYS A 480 9.02 -25.28 3.27
N THR A 481 9.78 -24.99 4.31
CA THR A 481 10.08 -25.98 5.35
C THR A 481 8.84 -26.37 6.14
N GLU A 482 7.94 -25.41 6.39
CA GLU A 482 6.64 -25.67 6.99
C GLU A 482 5.72 -26.45 6.05
N ASP A 483 5.67 -26.07 4.77
CA ASP A 483 4.84 -26.74 3.77
C ASP A 483 5.30 -28.19 3.54
N ASP A 484 6.61 -28.46 3.55
CA ASP A 484 7.16 -29.83 3.46
C ASP A 484 6.75 -30.68 4.67
N ALA A 485 6.80 -30.12 5.89
CA ALA A 485 6.38 -30.80 7.12
C ALA A 485 4.87 -31.08 7.14
N ASP A 486 4.07 -30.08 6.75
CA ASP A 486 2.61 -30.17 6.63
C ASP A 486 2.20 -31.21 5.57
N ALA A 487 2.90 -31.25 4.42
CA ALA A 487 2.68 -32.27 3.39
C ALA A 487 2.98 -33.69 3.88
N ALA A 488 4.05 -33.89 4.64
CA ALA A 488 4.40 -35.19 5.20
C ALA A 488 3.34 -35.67 6.22
N ALA A 489 2.90 -34.79 7.11
CA ALA A 489 1.82 -35.10 8.06
C ALA A 489 0.49 -35.41 7.34
N TRP A 490 0.15 -34.61 6.33
CA TRP A 490 -1.07 -34.80 5.55
C TRP A 490 -1.08 -36.13 4.79
N ALA A 491 0.04 -36.55 4.19
CA ALA A 491 0.10 -37.81 3.46
C ALA A 491 -0.30 -39.02 4.33
N VAL A 492 0.16 -39.06 5.58
CA VAL A 492 -0.20 -40.12 6.55
C VAL A 492 -1.68 -40.05 6.90
N ARG A 493 -2.19 -38.86 7.23
CA ARG A 493 -3.59 -38.67 7.63
C ARG A 493 -4.57 -38.94 6.49
N LYS A 494 -4.23 -38.52 5.27
CA LYS A 494 -5.01 -38.75 4.04
C LYS A 494 -5.20 -40.24 3.79
N ALA A 495 -4.15 -41.05 3.91
CA ALA A 495 -4.26 -42.51 3.76
C ALA A 495 -5.23 -43.15 4.79
N GLN A 496 -5.24 -42.66 6.04
CA GLN A 496 -6.18 -43.12 7.06
C GLN A 496 -7.64 -42.77 6.72
N LEU A 497 -7.86 -41.56 6.19
CA LEU A 497 -9.20 -41.10 5.80
C LEU A 497 -9.67 -41.81 4.52
N ASP A 498 -8.80 -42.01 3.54
CA ASP A 498 -9.10 -42.73 2.30
C ASP A 498 -9.46 -44.20 2.58
N ALA A 499 -8.78 -44.85 3.53
CA ALA A 499 -9.07 -46.22 3.95
C ALA A 499 -10.48 -46.41 4.53
N LYS A 500 -11.16 -45.33 4.94
CA LYS A 500 -12.56 -45.38 5.40
C LYS A 500 -13.57 -45.45 4.25
N GLY A 501 -13.14 -45.40 2.99
CA GLY A 501 -13.99 -45.66 1.83
C GLY A 501 -15.20 -44.73 1.70
N GLY A 502 -15.09 -43.48 2.17
CA GLY A 502 -16.18 -42.50 2.15
C GLY A 502 -17.09 -42.51 3.39
N ASN A 503 -16.91 -43.44 4.33
CA ASN A 503 -17.59 -43.46 5.62
C ASN A 503 -16.94 -42.48 6.63
N LEU A 504 -16.82 -41.22 6.22
CA LEU A 504 -16.26 -40.12 7.02
C LEU A 504 -17.36 -39.45 7.85
N THR A 505 -17.05 -39.12 9.11
CA THR A 505 -17.91 -38.23 9.90
C THR A 505 -17.97 -36.83 9.25
N ALA A 506 -18.93 -36.00 9.67
CA ALA A 506 -19.02 -34.62 9.16
C ALA A 506 -17.74 -33.80 9.43
N GLU A 507 -17.11 -34.01 10.59
CA GLU A 507 -15.85 -33.37 10.95
C GLU A 507 -14.68 -33.89 10.12
N GLU A 508 -14.60 -35.21 9.89
CA GLU A 508 -13.55 -35.81 9.05
C GLU A 508 -13.67 -35.35 7.60
N ARG A 509 -14.90 -35.18 7.10
CA ARG A 509 -15.15 -34.61 5.78
C ARG A 509 -14.72 -33.14 5.70
N ALA A 510 -14.97 -32.36 6.76
CA ALA A 510 -14.51 -30.98 6.84
C ALA A 510 -12.98 -30.89 6.90
N GLU A 511 -12.33 -31.75 7.70
CA GLU A 511 -10.87 -31.91 7.77
C GLU A 511 -10.30 -32.21 6.39
N TYR A 512 -10.83 -33.24 5.73
CA TYR A 512 -10.35 -33.67 4.42
C TYR A 512 -10.42 -32.54 3.39
N ASN A 513 -11.52 -31.78 3.35
CA ASN A 513 -11.68 -30.65 2.44
C ASN A 513 -10.70 -29.50 2.73
N VAL A 514 -10.45 -29.20 4.01
CA VAL A 514 -9.47 -28.17 4.41
C VAL A 514 -8.07 -28.59 3.99
N GLU A 515 -7.66 -29.82 4.27
CA GLU A 515 -6.30 -30.28 3.99
C GLU A 515 -6.07 -30.47 2.49
N LEU A 516 -7.08 -30.83 1.70
CA LEU A 516 -7.02 -30.76 0.23
C LEU A 516 -6.80 -29.34 -0.28
N ALA A 517 -7.49 -28.34 0.26
CA ALA A 517 -7.28 -26.94 -0.14
C ALA A 517 -5.87 -26.45 0.22
N ARG A 518 -5.33 -26.91 1.36
CA ARG A 518 -3.94 -26.64 1.77
C ARG A 518 -2.95 -27.35 0.85
N GLU A 519 -3.19 -28.59 0.46
CA GLU A 519 -2.39 -29.34 -0.52
C GLU A 519 -2.28 -28.57 -1.84
N GLN A 520 -3.39 -28.04 -2.36
CA GLN A 520 -3.39 -27.20 -3.57
C GLN A 520 -2.58 -25.91 -3.40
N ALA A 521 -2.67 -25.25 -2.24
CA ALA A 521 -1.90 -24.04 -1.97
C ALA A 521 -0.38 -24.31 -1.88
N ARG A 522 0.02 -25.44 -1.28
CA ARG A 522 1.42 -25.90 -1.26
C ARG A 522 1.92 -26.20 -2.68
N ALA A 523 1.13 -26.90 -3.49
CA ALA A 523 1.45 -27.18 -4.88
C ALA A 523 1.62 -25.90 -5.70
N HIS A 524 0.77 -24.88 -5.50
CA HIS A 524 0.91 -23.58 -6.15
C HIS A 524 2.23 -22.88 -5.78
N ARG A 525 2.59 -22.84 -4.50
CA ARG A 525 3.87 -22.23 -4.05
C ARG A 525 5.09 -23.02 -4.56
N ALA A 526 4.97 -24.35 -4.60
CA ALA A 526 6.00 -25.21 -5.18
C ALA A 526 6.20 -24.96 -6.67
N ALA A 527 5.11 -24.73 -7.43
CA ALA A 527 5.18 -24.35 -8.85
C ALA A 527 5.85 -22.98 -9.07
N GLU A 528 5.72 -22.05 -8.12
CA GLU A 528 6.46 -20.77 -8.12
C GLU A 528 7.92 -20.92 -7.62
N GLY A 529 8.30 -22.09 -7.11
CA GLY A 529 9.67 -22.43 -6.70
C GLY A 529 10.11 -21.86 -5.35
N TYR A 530 9.18 -21.37 -4.52
CA TYR A 530 9.49 -20.74 -3.22
C TYR A 530 10.57 -19.65 -3.29
N LYS A 531 10.58 -18.87 -4.37
CA LYS A 531 11.55 -17.80 -4.63
C LYS A 531 10.84 -16.48 -4.92
N GLY A 532 11.48 -15.38 -4.57
CA GLY A 532 10.96 -14.05 -4.85
C GLY A 532 11.24 -13.62 -6.28
N THR A 533 10.19 -13.41 -7.10
CA THR A 533 10.31 -13.01 -8.51
C THR A 533 9.73 -11.61 -8.72
N LEU A 534 10.44 -10.75 -9.45
CA LEU A 534 9.97 -9.42 -9.82
C LEU A 534 9.56 -9.39 -11.29
N ILE A 535 8.33 -8.97 -11.57
CA ILE A 535 7.91 -8.65 -12.94
C ILE A 535 7.53 -7.18 -13.01
N LYS A 536 8.15 -6.42 -13.92
CA LYS A 536 7.88 -5.00 -14.14
C LYS A 536 7.14 -4.79 -15.45
N ARG A 537 6.00 -4.09 -15.38
CA ARG A 537 5.13 -3.67 -16.50
C ARG A 537 4.82 -2.18 -16.43
N GLY A 538 4.20 -1.65 -17.47
CA GLY A 538 3.87 -0.22 -17.59
C GLY A 538 5.08 0.62 -17.99
N GLY A 539 4.82 1.84 -18.46
CA GLY A 539 5.82 2.73 -19.08
C GLY A 539 6.79 3.39 -18.09
N GLY A 540 6.52 3.34 -16.79
CA GLY A 540 7.32 4.01 -15.76
C GLY A 540 8.67 3.33 -15.48
N THR A 541 9.56 4.05 -14.80
CA THR A 541 10.87 3.57 -14.34
C THR A 541 10.81 3.12 -12.88
N LEU A 542 11.18 1.87 -12.62
CA LEU A 542 11.43 1.40 -11.27
C LEU A 542 12.94 1.49 -10.97
N THR A 543 13.32 2.27 -9.96
CA THR A 543 14.70 2.35 -9.49
C THR A 543 14.90 1.45 -8.27
N LEU A 544 15.77 0.45 -8.38
CA LEU A 544 16.17 -0.42 -7.27
C LEU A 544 17.51 0.05 -6.71
N ALA A 545 17.53 0.39 -5.43
CA ALA A 545 18.74 0.90 -4.77
C ALA A 545 19.15 0.11 -3.51
N GLY A 546 18.34 -0.86 -3.08
CA GLY A 546 18.63 -1.78 -1.98
C GLY A 546 19.71 -2.80 -2.33
N ASP A 547 20.35 -3.36 -1.30
CA ASP A 547 21.16 -4.57 -1.41
C ASP A 547 20.22 -5.79 -1.37
N ASN A 548 19.81 -6.24 -2.56
CA ASN A 548 18.76 -7.23 -2.67
C ASN A 548 19.30 -8.65 -2.62
N THR A 549 18.55 -9.54 -1.99
CA THR A 549 18.92 -10.95 -1.81
C THR A 549 17.87 -11.93 -2.31
N TYR A 550 16.74 -11.45 -2.87
CA TYR A 550 15.78 -12.33 -3.55
C TYR A 550 16.46 -13.09 -4.70
N SER A 551 16.01 -14.32 -4.91
CA SER A 551 16.70 -15.29 -5.76
C SER A 551 15.90 -15.70 -7.01
N GLY A 552 14.67 -15.24 -7.14
CA GLY A 552 13.88 -15.43 -8.35
C GLY A 552 14.27 -14.45 -9.46
N ASP A 553 13.72 -14.72 -10.63
CA ASP A 553 14.04 -13.98 -11.84
C ASP A 553 13.47 -12.55 -11.80
N THR A 554 14.11 -11.63 -12.52
CA THR A 554 13.61 -10.28 -12.75
C THR A 554 13.22 -10.15 -14.21
N ILE A 555 11.95 -9.91 -14.50
CA ILE A 555 11.43 -9.85 -15.87
C ILE A 555 10.91 -8.44 -16.15
N ILE A 556 11.53 -7.75 -17.10
CA ILE A 556 11.14 -6.41 -17.53
C ILE A 556 10.33 -6.53 -18.81
N LYS A 557 9.02 -6.43 -18.69
CA LYS A 557 8.07 -6.54 -19.81
C LYS A 557 7.70 -5.19 -20.43
N GLY A 558 8.00 -4.09 -19.73
CA GLY A 558 7.68 -2.74 -20.19
C GLY A 558 8.32 -1.68 -19.28
N GLY A 559 8.55 -0.50 -19.85
CA GLY A 559 9.19 0.62 -19.14
C GLY A 559 10.65 0.31 -18.84
N GLN A 560 11.14 0.71 -17.66
CA GLN A 560 12.55 0.58 -17.32
C GLN A 560 12.76 0.10 -15.89
N ILE A 561 13.80 -0.72 -15.67
CA ILE A 561 14.45 -0.84 -14.36
C ILE A 561 15.80 -0.12 -14.40
N THR A 562 16.01 0.77 -13.44
CA THR A 562 17.32 1.33 -13.11
C THR A 562 17.81 0.68 -11.83
N ALA A 563 19.05 0.21 -11.77
CA ALA A 563 19.56 -0.49 -10.59
C ALA A 563 21.04 -0.25 -10.29
N LEU A 564 21.45 -0.50 -9.06
CA LEU A 564 22.85 -0.77 -8.71
C LEU A 564 23.15 -2.27 -8.89
N ASN A 565 24.43 -2.64 -8.95
CA ASN A 565 24.87 -4.02 -9.10
C ASN A 565 24.28 -4.96 -8.02
N GLN A 566 24.43 -4.58 -6.75
CA GLN A 566 23.90 -5.33 -5.61
C GLN A 566 22.38 -5.50 -5.64
N SER A 567 21.65 -4.64 -6.35
CA SER A 567 20.19 -4.71 -6.40
C SER A 567 19.67 -5.86 -7.29
N LEU A 568 20.53 -6.46 -8.12
CA LEU A 568 20.18 -7.53 -9.06
C LEU A 568 21.15 -8.74 -9.00
N LYS A 569 22.09 -8.77 -8.05
CA LYS A 569 23.19 -9.75 -7.99
C LYS A 569 22.77 -11.23 -8.00
N ASN A 570 21.63 -11.54 -7.37
CA ASN A 570 21.12 -12.91 -7.23
C ASN A 570 20.01 -13.25 -8.24
N SER A 571 19.67 -12.32 -9.15
CA SER A 571 18.55 -12.46 -10.05
C SER A 571 19.03 -12.60 -11.49
N LYS A 572 18.47 -13.56 -12.23
CA LYS A 572 18.60 -13.59 -13.69
C LYS A 572 17.64 -12.59 -14.28
N VAL A 573 18.17 -11.58 -14.97
CA VAL A 573 17.36 -10.51 -15.55
C VAL A 573 16.99 -10.86 -16.99
N THR A 574 15.71 -10.77 -17.34
CA THR A 574 15.22 -10.87 -18.72
C THR A 574 14.57 -9.56 -19.11
N VAL A 575 15.04 -8.95 -20.20
CA VAL A 575 14.45 -7.73 -20.76
C VAL A 575 13.69 -8.12 -22.01
N GLU A 576 12.36 -8.15 -21.93
CA GLU A 576 11.48 -8.48 -23.06
C GLU A 576 11.26 -7.25 -23.96
N ASN A 577 10.55 -7.43 -25.08
CA ASN A 577 10.19 -6.35 -25.99
C ASN A 577 9.47 -5.21 -25.25
N GLY A 578 9.92 -3.97 -25.44
CA GLY A 578 9.41 -2.78 -24.76
C GLY A 578 9.95 -2.56 -23.34
N GLY A 579 10.70 -3.50 -22.78
CA GLY A 579 11.42 -3.36 -21.52
C GLY A 579 12.80 -2.73 -21.69
N ALA A 580 13.31 -2.08 -20.64
CA ALA A 580 14.65 -1.52 -20.60
C ALA A 580 15.39 -1.77 -19.28
N LEU A 581 16.69 -2.05 -19.35
CA LEU A 581 17.57 -2.17 -18.19
C LEU A 581 18.66 -1.10 -18.22
N LYS A 582 18.88 -0.43 -17.08
CA LYS A 582 19.99 0.50 -16.86
C LYS A 582 20.69 0.19 -15.53
N ILE A 583 21.99 -0.05 -15.56
CA ILE A 583 22.80 -0.21 -14.33
C ILE A 583 23.62 1.06 -14.11
N LYS A 584 23.64 1.62 -12.90
CA LYS A 584 24.40 2.83 -12.58
C LYS A 584 25.52 2.53 -11.57
N LYS A 585 26.59 3.33 -11.63
CA LYS A 585 27.70 3.31 -10.65
C LYS A 585 27.32 3.90 -9.30
N SER A 586 26.36 4.81 -9.27
CA SER A 586 25.84 5.39 -8.04
C SER A 586 24.40 5.86 -8.21
N LEU A 587 23.68 5.87 -7.09
CA LEU A 587 22.34 6.44 -6.96
C LEU A 587 22.28 7.27 -5.68
N THR A 588 21.78 8.50 -5.78
CA THR A 588 21.36 9.29 -4.63
C THR A 588 19.97 8.83 -4.21
N VAL A 589 19.82 8.37 -2.97
CA VAL A 589 18.53 7.98 -2.39
C VAL A 589 18.25 8.76 -1.12
N GLN A 590 16.97 9.01 -0.87
CA GLN A 590 16.52 9.56 0.40
C GLN A 590 16.43 8.42 1.43
N GLU A 591 17.04 8.61 2.59
CA GLU A 591 16.97 7.71 3.75
C GLU A 591 16.40 8.45 4.96
N VAL A 592 15.92 7.70 5.94
CA VAL A 592 15.50 8.23 7.24
C VAL A 592 16.67 8.13 8.21
N LYS A 593 17.17 9.28 8.66
CA LYS A 593 18.09 9.33 9.79
C LYS A 593 17.30 9.22 11.09
N THR A 594 17.80 8.41 12.01
CA THR A 594 17.17 8.18 13.31
C THR A 594 17.78 9.04 14.41
N ASP A 595 17.04 9.20 15.51
CA ASP A 595 17.54 9.76 16.76
C ASP A 595 18.33 8.73 17.58
N VAL A 596 18.69 9.10 18.81
CA VAL A 596 19.43 8.24 19.75
C VAL A 596 18.64 7.03 20.23
N PHE A 597 17.33 6.97 19.99
CA PHE A 597 16.45 5.84 20.31
C PHE A 597 16.10 4.99 19.08
N ASN A 598 16.79 5.20 17.97
CA ASN A 598 16.51 4.61 16.66
C ASN A 598 15.11 4.97 16.10
N LYS A 599 14.49 6.06 16.56
CA LYS A 599 13.24 6.57 15.99
C LYS A 599 13.49 7.50 14.80
N PRO A 600 12.63 7.54 13.78
CA PRO A 600 12.74 8.48 12.68
C PRO A 600 12.88 9.93 13.12
N LYS A 601 13.80 10.69 12.52
CA LYS A 601 14.06 12.09 12.87
C LYS A 601 14.00 13.04 11.67
N GLU A 602 14.75 12.75 10.61
CA GLU A 602 14.87 13.63 9.43
C GLU A 602 15.20 12.82 8.17
N PHE A 603 14.83 13.36 7.00
CA PHE A 603 15.29 12.81 5.73
C PHE A 603 16.69 13.29 5.39
N VAL A 604 17.51 12.40 4.86
CA VAL A 604 18.85 12.71 4.34
C VAL A 604 19.01 12.09 2.97
N ASN A 605 19.74 12.77 2.08
CA ASN A 605 20.14 12.19 0.81
C ASN A 605 21.48 11.48 1.01
N LYS A 606 21.58 10.25 0.51
CA LYS A 606 22.79 9.44 0.57
C LYS A 606 23.09 8.85 -0.79
N ASP A 607 24.35 8.99 -1.19
CA ASP A 607 24.86 8.34 -2.39
C ASP A 607 25.24 6.90 -2.06
N ARG A 608 24.58 5.96 -2.73
CA ARG A 608 24.91 4.54 -2.70
C ARG A 608 25.73 4.22 -3.95
N ALA A 609 26.96 3.76 -3.75
CA ALA A 609 27.80 3.26 -4.83
C ALA A 609 27.41 1.82 -5.20
N ALA A 610 27.64 1.45 -6.46
CA ALA A 610 27.55 0.08 -6.92
C ALA A 610 28.67 -0.76 -6.30
N THR A 611 28.34 -1.99 -5.91
CA THR A 611 29.30 -2.99 -5.46
C THR A 611 30.02 -3.65 -6.65
N SER A 612 30.97 -4.54 -6.37
CA SER A 612 31.61 -5.40 -7.36
C SER A 612 30.76 -6.59 -7.82
N ASP A 613 29.49 -6.67 -7.40
CA ASP A 613 28.61 -7.79 -7.75
C ASP A 613 28.34 -7.84 -9.26
N THR A 614 28.20 -9.04 -9.81
CA THR A 614 27.91 -9.24 -11.23
C THR A 614 26.42 -9.15 -11.51
N VAL A 615 26.02 -8.36 -12.51
CA VAL A 615 24.64 -8.35 -13.03
C VAL A 615 24.56 -9.25 -14.26
N THR A 616 23.72 -10.29 -14.21
CA THR A 616 23.50 -11.19 -15.35
C THR A 616 22.15 -10.90 -16.01
N ALA A 617 22.16 -10.56 -17.31
CA ALA A 617 20.94 -10.26 -18.04
C ALA A 617 20.90 -10.83 -19.47
N THR A 618 19.72 -11.20 -19.92
CA THR A 618 19.40 -11.47 -21.33
C THR A 618 18.51 -10.37 -21.88
N ILE A 619 18.96 -9.71 -22.93
CA ILE A 619 18.21 -8.69 -23.66
C ILE A 619 17.58 -9.36 -24.88
N LYS A 620 16.27 -9.60 -24.80
CA LYS A 620 15.50 -10.26 -25.86
C LYS A 620 15.34 -9.35 -27.07
N GLN A 621 14.90 -9.92 -28.19
CA GLN A 621 14.48 -9.14 -29.36
C GLN A 621 13.51 -8.00 -28.94
N GLY A 622 13.81 -6.77 -29.39
CA GLY A 622 13.05 -5.56 -29.03
C GLY A 622 13.25 -5.06 -27.58
N GLY A 623 13.89 -5.84 -26.70
CA GLY A 623 14.30 -5.41 -25.37
C GLY A 623 15.51 -4.47 -25.45
N ARG A 624 15.67 -3.61 -24.45
CA ARG A 624 16.67 -2.53 -24.48
C ARG A 624 17.65 -2.57 -23.31
N TYR A 625 18.94 -2.41 -23.60
CA TYR A 625 19.95 -2.07 -22.60
C TYR A 625 20.42 -0.63 -22.78
N ILE A 626 20.52 0.11 -21.67
CA ILE A 626 20.92 1.53 -21.66
C ILE A 626 22.29 1.66 -21.02
N VAL A 627 23.28 2.11 -21.82
CA VAL A 627 24.63 2.43 -21.39
C VAL A 627 24.58 3.65 -20.48
N SER A 628 24.89 3.48 -19.19
CA SER A 628 24.95 4.57 -18.22
C SER A 628 26.28 5.33 -18.30
N HIS A 629 26.35 6.48 -17.63
CA HIS A 629 27.58 7.24 -17.53
C HIS A 629 27.74 7.96 -16.19
N ALA A 630 28.98 8.27 -15.80
CA ALA A 630 29.29 8.98 -14.55
C ALA A 630 28.85 10.46 -14.54
N GLY A 631 28.54 11.04 -15.71
CA GLY A 631 27.98 12.40 -15.80
C GLY A 631 29.01 13.50 -15.53
N ILE A 632 30.18 13.43 -16.19
CA ILE A 632 31.23 14.45 -16.08
C ILE A 632 31.28 15.28 -17.36
N VAL A 633 30.94 16.56 -17.26
CA VAL A 633 30.90 17.48 -18.43
C VAL A 633 32.27 17.54 -19.09
N GLY A 634 32.30 17.42 -20.42
CA GLY A 634 33.51 17.59 -21.20
C GLY A 634 34.44 16.39 -21.17
N MET A 635 34.05 15.27 -20.54
CA MET A 635 34.85 14.04 -20.48
C MET A 635 34.09 12.85 -21.05
N SER A 636 34.80 12.00 -21.79
CA SER A 636 34.31 10.65 -22.07
C SER A 636 34.26 9.89 -20.75
N SER A 637 33.23 9.08 -20.50
CA SER A 637 33.01 8.55 -19.16
C SER A 637 32.51 7.11 -19.15
N ALA A 638 33.08 6.32 -18.23
CA ALA A 638 32.64 4.98 -17.92
C ALA A 638 31.34 4.99 -17.10
N GLY A 639 30.39 4.14 -17.47
CA GLY A 639 29.21 3.75 -16.71
C GLY A 639 29.48 2.52 -15.85
N ALA A 640 28.48 1.68 -15.69
CA ALA A 640 28.53 0.44 -14.91
C ALA A 640 29.66 -0.54 -15.33
N THR A 641 30.08 -1.34 -14.36
CA THR A 641 31.06 -2.42 -14.49
C THR A 641 30.45 -3.74 -13.98
N ASN A 642 31.16 -4.86 -14.15
CA ASN A 642 30.73 -6.20 -13.70
C ASN A 642 29.40 -6.65 -14.31
N LEU A 643 29.28 -6.49 -15.62
CA LEU A 643 28.10 -6.91 -16.36
C LEU A 643 28.35 -8.26 -17.03
N ASN A 644 27.31 -9.08 -17.15
CA ASN A 644 27.30 -10.28 -17.98
C ASN A 644 26.01 -10.27 -18.81
N LEU A 645 26.08 -9.70 -20.01
CA LEU A 645 24.91 -9.44 -20.84
C LEU A 645 24.94 -10.30 -22.10
N THR A 646 23.82 -10.98 -22.36
CA THR A 646 23.57 -11.67 -23.63
C THR A 646 22.50 -10.91 -24.41
N PHE A 647 22.79 -10.59 -25.66
CA PHE A 647 21.90 -9.88 -26.58
C PHE A 647 21.38 -10.86 -27.64
N GLU A 648 20.06 -10.94 -27.79
CA GLU A 648 19.45 -11.60 -28.94
C GLU A 648 19.48 -10.69 -30.18
N LYS A 649 19.37 -11.29 -31.36
CA LYS A 649 19.25 -10.54 -32.62
C LYS A 649 18.13 -9.51 -32.53
N ASN A 650 18.38 -8.31 -33.04
CA ASN A 650 17.43 -7.19 -33.03
C ASN A 650 17.03 -6.69 -31.62
N SER A 651 17.79 -7.03 -30.58
CA SER A 651 17.74 -6.30 -29.30
C SER A 651 18.35 -4.89 -29.47
N ILE A 652 18.00 -3.98 -28.57
CA ILE A 652 18.31 -2.55 -28.70
C ILE A 652 19.39 -2.15 -27.69
N VAL A 653 20.39 -1.43 -28.16
CA VAL A 653 21.39 -0.77 -27.33
C VAL A 653 21.16 0.73 -27.42
N ASP A 654 21.05 1.36 -26.26
CA ASP A 654 20.80 2.78 -26.10
C ASP A 654 21.85 3.40 -25.18
N LEU A 655 21.89 4.73 -25.16
CA LEU A 655 22.74 5.55 -24.34
C LEU A 655 21.85 6.35 -23.38
N GLU A 656 22.19 6.35 -22.10
CA GLU A 656 21.64 7.33 -21.15
C GLU A 656 21.93 8.73 -21.70
N ASN A 657 20.90 9.58 -21.81
CA ASN A 657 21.02 10.90 -22.44
C ASN A 657 22.30 11.59 -21.96
N PRO A 658 23.24 11.93 -22.88
CA PRO A 658 24.43 12.67 -22.55
C PRO A 658 24.10 13.94 -21.79
N LEU A 659 25.08 14.44 -21.01
CA LEU A 659 24.96 15.75 -20.42
C LEU A 659 24.65 16.79 -21.50
N PHE A 660 23.67 17.64 -21.23
CA PHE A 660 23.17 18.61 -22.20
C PHE A 660 24.30 19.48 -22.76
N GLU A 661 25.22 19.91 -21.89
CA GLU A 661 26.36 20.74 -22.24
C GLU A 661 27.29 20.05 -23.26
N ASP A 662 27.45 18.73 -23.17
CA ASP A 662 28.23 17.96 -24.14
C ASP A 662 27.47 17.77 -25.46
N ALA A 663 26.19 17.41 -25.38
CA ALA A 663 25.35 17.26 -26.57
C ALA A 663 25.26 18.57 -27.36
N GLN A 664 25.11 19.70 -26.68
CA GLN A 664 25.06 21.03 -27.28
C GLN A 664 26.39 21.40 -27.96
N LYS A 665 27.54 21.10 -27.34
CA LYS A 665 28.86 21.34 -27.93
C LYS A 665 29.09 20.48 -29.18
N ILE A 666 28.71 19.21 -29.12
CA ILE A 666 28.79 18.27 -30.25
C ILE A 666 27.84 18.72 -31.37
N TYR A 667 26.65 19.20 -31.03
CA TYR A 667 25.68 19.64 -32.03
C TYR A 667 26.21 20.78 -32.91
N LYS A 668 26.94 21.73 -32.30
CA LYS A 668 27.49 22.92 -32.98
C LYS A 668 28.80 22.66 -33.72
N ASP A 669 29.54 21.64 -33.32
CA ASP A 669 30.85 21.33 -33.86
C ASP A 669 30.92 19.84 -34.25
N PRO A 670 30.64 19.52 -35.53
CA PRO A 670 30.61 18.15 -36.01
C PRO A 670 31.95 17.40 -35.87
N ALA A 671 33.07 18.10 -35.66
CA ALA A 671 34.36 17.46 -35.41
C ALA A 671 34.46 16.86 -33.99
N LYS A 672 33.60 17.28 -33.06
CA LYS A 672 33.59 16.77 -31.69
C LYS A 672 32.77 15.49 -31.57
N SER A 673 33.25 14.61 -30.69
CA SER A 673 32.54 13.40 -30.29
C SER A 673 32.85 13.04 -28.84
N LYS A 674 32.02 12.18 -28.24
CA LYS A 674 32.20 11.67 -26.87
C LYS A 674 32.01 10.17 -26.82
N LYS A 675 32.80 9.52 -25.97
CA LYS A 675 32.73 8.08 -25.75
C LYS A 675 32.09 7.78 -24.39
N TYR A 676 31.15 6.85 -24.39
CA TYR A 676 30.50 6.32 -23.21
C TYR A 676 30.58 4.81 -23.24
N TRP A 677 30.91 4.17 -22.13
CA TRP A 677 31.09 2.72 -22.12
C TRP A 677 30.72 2.08 -20.81
N VAL A 678 30.41 0.78 -20.89
CA VAL A 678 30.27 -0.10 -19.73
C VAL A 678 31.19 -1.31 -19.89
N GLU A 679 31.52 -1.95 -18.78
CA GLU A 679 32.53 -3.02 -18.71
C GLU A 679 31.93 -4.31 -18.15
N GLY A 680 32.35 -5.45 -18.69
CA GLY A 680 31.77 -6.75 -18.37
C GLY A 680 32.02 -7.78 -19.46
N SER A 681 31.22 -8.84 -19.52
CA SER A 681 31.18 -9.79 -20.64
C SER A 681 29.93 -9.56 -21.46
N PHE A 682 30.08 -9.45 -22.79
CA PHE A 682 28.97 -9.17 -23.70
C PHE A 682 28.94 -10.18 -24.84
N LYS A 683 27.77 -10.81 -25.07
CA LYS A 683 27.56 -11.78 -26.16
C LYS A 683 26.42 -11.36 -27.08
N GLY A 684 26.56 -11.58 -28.40
CA GLY A 684 25.53 -11.28 -29.40
C GLY A 684 25.36 -9.78 -29.73
N TYR A 685 26.21 -8.91 -29.18
CA TYR A 685 26.12 -7.46 -29.33
C TYR A 685 26.19 -6.98 -30.79
N ASN A 686 26.93 -7.69 -31.66
CA ASN A 686 27.04 -7.39 -33.09
C ASN A 686 25.70 -7.47 -33.84
N GLN A 687 24.73 -8.22 -33.32
CA GLN A 687 23.40 -8.39 -33.91
C GLN A 687 22.34 -7.44 -33.31
N THR A 688 22.76 -6.49 -32.47
CA THR A 688 21.89 -5.48 -31.88
C THR A 688 21.55 -4.37 -32.88
N ILE A 689 20.57 -3.54 -32.53
CA ILE A 689 20.24 -2.27 -33.20
C ILE A 689 20.58 -1.12 -32.23
N LEU A 690 21.11 0.00 -32.74
CA LEU A 690 21.31 1.19 -31.93
C LEU A 690 20.04 2.04 -31.93
N ARG A 691 19.75 2.70 -30.81
CA ARG A 691 18.73 3.77 -30.83
C ARG A 691 19.13 4.84 -31.85
N LYS A 692 18.14 5.24 -32.66
CA LYS A 692 18.27 6.36 -33.60
C LYS A 692 17.94 7.67 -32.88
N TYR A 693 18.87 8.60 -32.90
CA TYR A 693 18.62 10.00 -32.53
C TYR A 693 18.34 10.80 -33.80
N ALA A 694 17.53 11.85 -33.69
CA ALA A 694 17.24 12.72 -34.83
C ALA A 694 18.49 13.47 -35.29
N PHE A 695 19.30 13.91 -34.32
CA PHE A 695 20.38 14.87 -34.55
C PHE A 695 21.77 14.31 -34.29
N PHE A 696 21.87 13.09 -33.81
CA PHE A 696 23.14 12.49 -33.40
C PHE A 696 23.26 11.08 -33.95
N ASP A 697 24.50 10.68 -34.22
CA ASP A 697 24.83 9.30 -34.55
C ASP A 697 25.46 8.64 -33.33
N LEU A 698 25.06 7.39 -33.10
CA LEU A 698 25.77 6.46 -32.23
C LEU A 698 26.62 5.55 -33.11
N VAL A 699 27.92 5.48 -32.80
CA VAL A 699 28.86 4.55 -33.44
C VAL A 699 29.32 3.55 -32.40
N ARG A 700 29.27 2.26 -32.74
CA ARG A 700 29.73 1.19 -31.87
C ARG A 700 31.24 1.07 -31.95
N ASN A 701 31.90 1.07 -30.81
CA ASN A 701 33.28 0.61 -30.66
C ASN A 701 33.25 -0.53 -29.62
N PHE A 702 33.70 -1.73 -29.98
CA PHE A 702 33.46 -2.89 -29.12
C PHE A 702 34.67 -3.81 -29.01
N ASN A 703 34.79 -4.43 -27.84
CA ASN A 703 35.48 -5.69 -27.63
C ASN A 703 34.71 -6.51 -26.57
N ASP A 704 35.05 -7.80 -26.41
CA ASP A 704 34.33 -8.73 -25.53
C ASP A 704 34.23 -8.28 -24.06
N SER A 705 35.11 -7.36 -23.62
CA SER A 705 35.14 -6.82 -22.26
C SER A 705 34.52 -5.43 -22.09
N LYS A 706 34.18 -4.74 -23.19
CA LYS A 706 33.79 -3.33 -23.22
C LYS A 706 32.76 -3.03 -24.30
N LEU A 707 31.59 -2.59 -23.86
CA LEU A 707 30.55 -2.03 -24.73
C LEU A 707 30.72 -0.50 -24.75
N GLU A 708 31.32 0.04 -25.80
CA GLU A 708 31.55 1.48 -25.99
C GLU A 708 30.69 2.05 -27.14
N LEU A 709 30.11 3.21 -26.89
CA LEU A 709 29.37 4.01 -27.85
C LEU A 709 30.05 5.36 -28.02
N THR A 710 30.32 5.74 -29.27
CA THR A 710 30.72 7.10 -29.62
C THR A 710 29.50 7.90 -30.06
N PHE A 711 29.20 8.95 -29.33
CA PHE A 711 28.16 9.93 -29.63
C PHE A 711 28.77 11.10 -30.42
N LYS A 712 28.24 11.37 -31.60
CA LYS A 712 28.70 12.44 -32.49
C LYS A 712 27.53 13.10 -33.21
N LYS A 713 27.76 14.26 -33.82
CA LYS A 713 26.74 14.96 -34.61
C LYS A 713 26.33 14.10 -35.81
N GLY A 714 25.03 13.92 -35.98
CA GLY A 714 24.46 13.29 -37.17
C GLY A 714 24.36 14.26 -38.34
N SER A 715 24.04 13.74 -39.52
CA SER A 715 23.97 14.52 -40.77
C SER A 715 22.81 15.51 -40.82
N LYS A 716 21.75 15.31 -40.01
CA LYS A 716 20.54 16.14 -40.00
C LYS A 716 20.48 17.11 -38.82
N GLY A 717 19.96 18.31 -39.06
CA GLY A 717 19.62 19.32 -38.06
C GLY A 717 18.12 19.37 -37.75
N MET A 718 17.70 20.31 -36.90
CA MET A 718 16.30 20.42 -36.44
C MET A 718 15.32 20.73 -37.58
N VAL A 719 15.74 21.57 -38.53
CA VAL A 719 14.93 21.96 -39.69
C VAL A 719 14.66 20.79 -40.66
N ASP A 720 15.53 19.79 -40.70
CA ASP A 720 15.41 18.65 -41.64
C ASP A 720 14.23 17.73 -41.32
N PHE A 721 13.66 17.82 -40.11
CA PHE A 721 12.49 17.03 -39.69
C PHE A 721 11.17 17.80 -39.82
N ALA A 722 11.20 19.03 -40.31
CA ALA A 722 10.01 19.84 -40.55
C ALA A 722 9.41 19.59 -41.96
N LYS A 723 8.13 19.22 -42.02
CA LYS A 723 7.41 18.93 -43.28
C LYS A 723 6.80 20.16 -43.95
N GLY A 724 6.69 21.30 -43.26
CA GLY A 724 6.04 22.52 -43.79
C GLY A 724 6.69 23.83 -43.32
N LYS A 725 6.29 24.96 -43.93
CA LYS A 725 6.90 26.29 -43.70
C LYS A 725 6.83 26.72 -42.22
N ASN A 726 5.69 26.55 -41.57
CA ASN A 726 5.52 26.91 -40.15
C ASN A 726 6.35 26.01 -39.22
N GLN A 727 6.46 24.72 -39.53
CA GLN A 727 7.32 23.79 -38.79
C GLN A 727 8.80 24.16 -38.93
N LYS A 728 9.25 24.56 -40.13
CA LYS A 728 10.63 24.99 -40.38
C LYS A 728 10.99 26.26 -39.60
N LEU A 729 10.07 27.22 -39.53
CA LEU A 729 10.22 28.43 -38.72
C LEU A 729 10.36 28.10 -37.23
N ILE A 730 9.49 27.24 -36.70
CA ILE A 730 9.55 26.80 -35.30
C ILE A 730 10.86 26.04 -35.01
N ALA A 731 11.27 25.14 -35.89
CA ALA A 731 12.53 24.41 -35.76
C ALA A 731 13.73 25.36 -35.72
N ALA A 732 13.78 26.36 -36.60
CA ALA A 732 14.83 27.38 -36.61
C ALA A 732 14.85 28.23 -35.34
N VAL A 733 13.67 28.55 -34.77
CA VAL A 733 13.56 29.28 -33.49
C VAL A 733 14.08 28.43 -32.32
N ILE A 734 13.71 27.14 -32.25
CA ILE A 734 14.21 26.22 -31.23
C ILE A 734 15.74 26.11 -31.33
N GLU A 735 16.27 25.91 -32.53
CA GLU A 735 17.71 25.78 -32.79
C GLU A 735 18.48 27.08 -32.46
N GLY A 736 17.93 28.24 -32.83
CA GLY A 736 18.50 29.56 -32.50
C GLY A 736 18.51 29.89 -31.01
N SER A 737 17.62 29.27 -30.21
CA SER A 737 17.58 29.43 -28.75
C SER A 737 18.70 28.67 -28.01
N SER A 738 19.52 27.90 -28.73
CA SER A 738 20.52 27.00 -28.14
C SER A 738 21.49 27.68 -27.17
N ASN A 739 21.78 28.98 -27.29
CA ASN A 739 22.75 29.71 -26.45
C ASN A 739 22.15 30.38 -25.19
N GLN A 740 20.83 30.32 -24.96
CA GLN A 740 20.24 31.04 -23.84
C GLN A 740 20.44 30.31 -22.50
N PRO A 741 20.89 31.00 -21.43
CA PRO A 741 21.07 30.40 -20.11
C PRO A 741 19.72 30.00 -19.49
N ALA A 742 19.72 28.91 -18.72
CA ALA A 742 18.56 28.54 -17.90
C ALA A 742 18.45 29.51 -16.71
N LEU A 743 17.31 30.16 -16.51
CA LEU A 743 17.06 31.01 -15.34
C LEU A 743 16.21 30.25 -14.31
N MET A 744 16.85 29.79 -13.24
CA MET A 744 16.18 29.37 -12.01
C MET A 744 15.80 30.62 -11.22
N SER A 745 14.58 31.13 -11.40
CA SER A 745 14.05 32.20 -10.56
C SER A 745 13.51 31.62 -9.25
N VAL A 746 14.17 31.91 -8.12
CA VAL A 746 13.78 31.52 -6.75
C VAL A 746 12.58 32.33 -6.21
N PHE A 747 12.08 33.34 -6.94
CA PHE A 747 10.99 34.22 -6.48
C PHE A 747 9.97 34.57 -7.57
N ARG A 748 9.16 33.62 -8.07
CA ARG A 748 7.84 33.90 -8.70
C ARG A 748 6.88 32.73 -8.51
N SER A 749 5.62 33.02 -8.18
CA SER A 749 4.53 32.07 -7.92
C SER A 749 3.97 31.35 -9.18
N ARG A 750 4.65 31.46 -10.33
CA ARG A 750 4.39 30.67 -11.55
C ARG A 750 5.71 30.39 -12.28
N PRO A 751 6.04 29.14 -12.65
CA PRO A 751 7.26 28.85 -13.39
C PRO A 751 7.12 29.39 -14.82
N ALA A 752 7.90 30.40 -15.19
CA ALA A 752 8.03 30.84 -16.57
C ALA A 752 9.10 29.99 -17.27
N VAL A 753 8.68 28.95 -17.98
CA VAL A 753 9.54 28.09 -18.81
C VAL A 753 9.74 28.78 -20.17
N ARG A 754 10.99 29.01 -20.60
CA ARG A 754 11.32 29.69 -21.88
C ARG A 754 11.76 28.68 -22.96
N THR A 755 11.89 29.15 -24.20
CA THR A 755 12.37 28.39 -25.39
C THR A 755 13.67 27.61 -25.19
N SER A 756 14.54 28.02 -24.26
CA SER A 756 15.75 27.28 -23.86
C SER A 756 15.47 25.88 -23.29
N ASP A 757 14.35 25.68 -22.60
CA ASP A 757 13.95 24.39 -22.03
C ASP A 757 13.36 23.45 -23.09
N LEU A 758 12.81 24.02 -24.17
CA LEU A 758 12.37 23.28 -25.35
C LEU A 758 13.57 22.66 -26.08
N TYR A 759 14.62 23.45 -26.36
CA TYR A 759 15.84 22.94 -26.98
C TYR A 759 16.49 21.82 -26.14
N ARG A 760 16.59 22.00 -24.82
CA ARG A 760 17.18 21.00 -23.89
C ARG A 760 16.53 19.61 -23.98
N ASN A 761 15.21 19.56 -24.13
CA ASN A 761 14.50 18.29 -24.28
C ASN A 761 14.50 17.80 -25.74
N PHE A 762 14.33 18.71 -26.69
CA PHE A 762 14.21 18.38 -28.11
C PHE A 762 15.48 17.80 -28.70
N ILE A 763 16.67 18.23 -28.23
CA ILE A 763 17.96 17.81 -28.78
C ILE A 763 18.19 16.28 -28.70
N PHE A 764 17.51 15.55 -27.81
CA PHE A 764 17.61 14.09 -27.67
C PHE A 764 16.46 13.32 -28.33
N ALA A 765 15.63 13.99 -29.13
CA ALA A 765 14.48 13.38 -29.79
C ALA A 765 14.90 12.28 -30.79
N THR A 766 14.06 11.26 -30.93
CA THR A 766 14.12 10.36 -32.09
C THR A 766 13.61 11.08 -33.35
N PRO A 767 13.91 10.59 -34.57
CA PRO A 767 13.36 11.15 -35.82
C PRO A 767 11.84 11.38 -35.79
N GLN A 768 11.10 10.39 -35.27
CA GLN A 768 9.65 10.46 -35.15
C GLN A 768 9.22 11.51 -34.11
N GLN A 769 9.84 11.51 -32.92
CA GLN A 769 9.57 12.50 -31.89
C GLN A 769 9.85 13.92 -32.37
N ALA A 770 10.93 14.11 -33.15
CA ALA A 770 11.27 15.41 -33.73
C ALA A 770 10.16 15.88 -34.68
N SER A 771 9.75 15.02 -35.61
CA SER A 771 8.66 15.31 -36.56
C SER A 771 7.33 15.60 -35.86
N ASP A 772 6.92 14.79 -34.88
CA ASP A 772 5.63 14.93 -34.19
C ASP A 772 5.58 16.17 -33.30
N THR A 773 6.69 16.47 -32.63
CA THR A 773 6.82 17.68 -31.81
C THR A 773 6.68 18.94 -32.67
N LEU A 774 7.39 18.99 -33.81
CA LEU A 774 7.28 20.11 -34.74
C LEU A 774 5.88 20.24 -35.34
N LYS A 775 5.23 19.11 -35.69
CA LYS A 775 3.85 19.08 -36.18
C LYS A 775 2.87 19.64 -35.15
N THR A 776 3.02 19.23 -33.89
CA THR A 776 2.17 19.70 -32.79
C THR A 776 2.29 21.22 -32.63
N PHE A 777 3.52 21.74 -32.56
CA PHE A 777 3.74 23.18 -32.43
C PHE A 777 3.22 23.98 -33.63
N ALA A 778 3.33 23.47 -34.85
CA ALA A 778 2.81 24.18 -36.03
C ALA A 778 1.28 24.23 -36.08
N ASN A 779 0.61 23.15 -35.66
CA ASN A 779 -0.85 23.12 -35.57
C ASN A 779 -1.36 24.07 -34.49
N GLU A 780 -0.66 24.13 -33.36
CA GLU A 780 -0.97 25.05 -32.26
C GLU A 780 -0.65 26.51 -32.62
N ALA A 781 0.45 26.79 -33.30
CA ALA A 781 0.76 28.13 -33.81
C ALA A 781 -0.32 28.64 -34.78
N ASN A 782 -0.90 27.77 -35.61
CA ASN A 782 -2.04 28.12 -36.46
C ASN A 782 -3.31 28.41 -35.65
N PHE A 783 -3.55 27.71 -34.53
CA PHE A 783 -4.67 27.97 -33.61
C PHE A 783 -4.47 29.25 -32.77
N ILE A 784 -3.22 29.55 -32.41
CA ILE A 784 -2.83 30.67 -31.55
C ILE A 784 -2.68 31.99 -32.34
N ALA A 785 -2.37 31.93 -33.65
CA ALA A 785 -2.41 33.10 -34.52
C ALA A 785 -3.81 33.76 -34.61
N GLN A 786 -4.86 33.08 -34.13
CA GLN A 786 -6.22 33.63 -33.98
C GLN A 786 -6.49 34.25 -32.60
N ASN A 787 -5.61 34.07 -31.60
CA ASN A 787 -5.76 34.60 -30.23
C ASN A 787 -4.38 34.89 -29.59
N ALA A 788 -3.84 36.10 -29.83
CA ALA A 788 -2.45 36.47 -29.57
C ALA A 788 -1.99 36.46 -28.10
N ALA A 789 -2.87 36.32 -27.11
CA ALA A 789 -2.52 36.38 -25.69
C ALA A 789 -2.16 35.03 -25.04
N VAL A 790 -2.27 33.91 -25.77
CA VAL A 790 -2.21 32.53 -25.20
C VAL A 790 -0.89 31.78 -25.55
N ILE A 791 0.01 32.44 -26.27
CA ILE A 791 1.19 31.86 -26.94
C ILE A 791 2.08 31.03 -26.00
N ASP A 792 2.36 31.47 -24.78
CA ASP A 792 3.43 30.85 -23.99
C ASP A 792 3.00 29.66 -23.10
N ASN A 793 1.73 29.56 -22.70
CA ASN A 793 1.30 28.52 -21.73
C ASN A 793 0.81 27.21 -22.37
N VAL A 794 0.28 27.25 -23.60
CA VAL A 794 -0.37 26.08 -24.23
C VAL A 794 0.63 25.19 -24.98
N LEU A 795 1.58 25.79 -25.71
CA LEU A 795 2.64 25.07 -26.44
C LEU A 795 3.44 24.15 -25.49
N ILE A 796 3.69 24.61 -24.28
CA ILE A 796 4.56 23.92 -23.30
C ILE A 796 3.86 22.72 -22.64
N ARG A 797 2.55 22.84 -22.34
CA ARG A 797 1.77 21.76 -21.71
C ARG A 797 1.74 20.49 -22.57
N ASN A 798 1.69 20.65 -23.90
CA ASN A 798 1.50 19.56 -24.83
C ASN A 798 2.81 18.89 -25.29
N ALA A 799 3.93 19.62 -25.30
CA ALA A 799 5.26 19.04 -25.53
C ALA A 799 5.66 18.00 -24.47
N VAL A 800 5.25 18.21 -23.21
CA VAL A 800 5.43 17.24 -22.12
C VAL A 800 4.52 16.02 -22.28
N LEU A 801 3.31 16.20 -22.83
CA LEU A 801 2.33 15.12 -23.05
C LEU A 801 2.67 14.25 -24.27
N SER A 802 3.23 14.82 -25.35
CA SER A 802 3.66 14.06 -26.53
C SER A 802 4.86 13.15 -26.23
N HIS A 803 5.79 13.62 -25.37
CA HIS A 803 6.95 12.83 -24.97
C HIS A 803 6.57 11.58 -24.15
N LYS A 804 5.44 11.62 -23.41
CA LYS A 804 4.89 10.49 -22.65
C LYS A 804 4.11 9.47 -23.50
N ARG A 805 3.57 9.86 -24.67
CA ARG A 805 2.69 8.99 -25.49
C ARG A 805 3.42 7.96 -26.37
N ASN A 806 4.70 8.14 -26.68
CA ASN A 806 5.39 7.36 -27.73
C ASN A 806 6.44 6.35 -27.24
N VAL A 807 6.44 5.94 -25.97
CA VAL A 807 7.23 4.79 -25.51
C VAL A 807 6.61 3.45 -25.99
N ASN A 808 5.38 3.47 -26.52
CA ASN A 808 4.59 2.27 -26.85
C ASN A 808 4.51 1.88 -28.33
N ALA A 809 5.21 2.57 -29.26
CA ALA A 809 5.12 2.26 -30.69
C ALA A 809 6.48 1.84 -31.26
N LEU A 810 6.87 0.60 -30.99
CA LEU A 810 7.78 -0.16 -31.85
C LEU A 810 7.02 -1.39 -32.34
N SER A 811 6.00 -1.18 -33.17
CA SER A 811 5.57 -2.20 -34.13
C SER A 811 6.45 -2.08 -35.36
N ILE A 812 7.04 -3.19 -35.76
CA ILE A 812 7.75 -3.33 -37.02
C ILE A 812 6.68 -3.39 -38.10
N ASP A 813 6.58 -2.35 -38.93
CA ASP A 813 5.95 -2.47 -40.24
C ASP A 813 6.88 -3.32 -41.12
N GLU A 814 6.42 -4.51 -41.51
CA GLU A 814 6.94 -5.22 -42.67
C GLU A 814 6.37 -4.55 -43.94
N GLU A 815 7.24 -3.90 -44.70
CA GLU A 815 6.98 -3.64 -46.12
C GLU A 815 7.06 -4.96 -46.90
N ALA A 816 6.00 -5.32 -47.62
CA ALA A 816 5.97 -5.30 -49.09
C ALA A 816 4.85 -6.18 -49.68
N GLY A 817 4.10 -5.62 -50.64
CA GLY A 817 3.63 -6.40 -51.79
C GLY A 817 2.15 -6.27 -52.18
N ILE A 818 1.88 -5.27 -53.05
CA ILE A 818 0.66 -5.00 -53.84
C ILE A 818 -0.47 -4.24 -53.11
#